data_AF-Q8ETP3-F1
#
_entry.id   AF-Q8ETP3-F1
#
_cell.length_a   1.000
_cell.length_b   1.000
_cell.length_c   1.000
_cell.angle_alpha   90.00
_cell.angle_beta   90.00
_cell.angle_gamma   90.00
#
_symmetry.space_group_name_H-M   'P 1'
#
loop_
_entity.id
_entity.type
_entity.pdbx_description
1 polymer ?
#
loop_
_entity_poly.entity_id
_entity_poly.type
_entity_poly.pdbx_seq_one_letter_code
_entity_poly.pdbx_strand_id
1 'polypeptide(L)'
;MSELFIFDQNDHLKTIISEDTGLLQTRFREEVNKIPDTPFQFEVEANEGITRYIKEENQVVFRDQNGDYRLFTIKEIDDTTEMGVSITTATCSSAIMELNEHIIEKLNLKNQSLTVALEKVFEDTRWQFQVHSITTVANLDIEYQSSLEAMLMIANIWGIEFKDTISIDENNKITRNISFQYRLGEDNGLRFEIDYNATNVNRTIISYPKTALYGQGGTVDEKIIDFSNVEWKVEKGNPVDKPIGQKWVGDPHALSEYGLDKDGILMHRQGVFNDTEIENPEELLEKTWEALILVQQPEVNYQLNVDTADESIRLGDTAICIDRNFARPIEIQTRIIALEYDVISPSNTVQIEMGQFLNLYDDRIDKVIEDIDRNREKWESVGTISKDSYPDNKPSPPTNVEAYGAFKTIQIYWDYTDEIYVDAYEVYGSQVKEFEPDSQHLLWKGSVSAFSHIVETDQKWYYYVRAINHHGTASDWSEQTEAITHRVISEDILFGEGLAERMRELHNISDIIGAGGVSFEQISQEAKNLVTQQAKQYTDSEITQTRDEVMANVSNLSNDLEYVEGQLVDKVNINDVYTISDIDNMISNKVSLTRYETDHEGVVQDLEQHFSLIEQNEIEIRNRVEQTIFNNETGVLRQSISDVQQLAEGIETTVSSIELDVADNQNRLNQAESTISQLSNEIDLKVDVDNIVSQINLSQEGVKIKGNLIHLDGTTLINNGVIQNAHIANGTIERAKLGTAVIGTGQIENGAITNAKIANATIDSAKIANISATKITSGELNANNVQIMGGSGNDYTRIQGNLLESRGKHQRTWRDTTVTHDIKLRLENGYFRARNDTENWSLYFSDWGISTYADAYGDDKDASGFIEFHSAEYSPTKSKSGLTLYSMAGNIGLRTDKGSIHLDPNNLVIVTGTSLRSAVIGVPDDVGQNLYLGVSGTDNGEVRVTNKLFYNNGNPSYYPIRASSFKDPSGKTAYINGSGGGTLSSGRYLSAGGLRTNATNLYLGVPSGSADGKVRVTNNNGYNSGKGIGYRPIQASKFETASSIVHKTNIEEFKGNALKVIEGLNVVNYDFKEDIENNILNNRQIGLIAEHSPKVATNDFSAIDIYSLLMYCVKAIQELNQKM
;
A
#
# COMPACT_ATOMS: atom_id res chain seq x y z
N MET A 1 -11.12 12.37 -33.03
CA MET A 1 -11.34 10.97 -32.62
C MET A 1 -9.99 10.36 -32.36
N SER A 2 -9.74 9.96 -31.12
CA SER A 2 -8.59 9.12 -30.80
C SER A 2 -8.92 7.68 -31.20
N GLU A 3 -7.94 6.97 -31.74
CA GLU A 3 -8.08 5.60 -32.23
C GLU A 3 -7.13 4.67 -31.47
N LEU A 4 -7.59 3.46 -31.17
CA LEU A 4 -6.77 2.36 -30.65
C LEU A 4 -6.42 1.41 -31.80
N PHE A 5 -5.14 1.23 -32.07
CA PHE A 5 -4.64 0.31 -33.09
C PHE A 5 -4.29 -1.03 -32.45
N ILE A 6 -4.91 -2.11 -32.91
CA ILE A 6 -4.70 -3.45 -32.36
C ILE A 6 -3.78 -4.25 -33.28
N PHE A 7 -2.65 -4.70 -32.76
CA PHE A 7 -1.65 -5.52 -33.44
C PHE A 7 -1.61 -6.93 -32.83
N ASP A 8 -1.15 -7.93 -33.60
CA ASP A 8 -0.74 -9.20 -32.98
C ASP A 8 0.66 -9.11 -32.33
N GLN A 9 1.04 -10.14 -31.58
CA GLN A 9 2.36 -10.29 -30.97
C GLN A 9 3.57 -10.12 -31.91
N ASN A 10 3.35 -10.23 -33.23
CA ASN A 10 4.38 -10.08 -34.27
C ASN A 10 4.31 -8.71 -34.97
N ASP A 11 3.66 -7.73 -34.36
CA ASP A 11 3.52 -6.35 -34.84
C ASP A 11 2.71 -6.23 -36.14
N HIS A 12 1.77 -7.16 -36.43
CA HIS A 12 0.85 -7.01 -37.57
C HIS A 12 -0.49 -6.41 -37.14
N LEU A 13 -0.88 -5.29 -37.76
CA LEU A 13 -2.17 -4.63 -37.53
C LEU A 13 -3.35 -5.57 -37.85
N LYS A 14 -4.28 -5.71 -36.90
CA LYS A 14 -5.50 -6.52 -37.00
C LYS A 14 -6.74 -5.68 -37.16
N THR A 15 -6.88 -4.63 -36.36
CA THR A 15 -8.04 -3.74 -36.40
C THR A 15 -7.73 -2.38 -35.79
N ILE A 16 -8.65 -1.45 -35.96
CA ILE A 16 -8.63 -0.12 -35.37
C ILE A 16 -9.97 0.06 -34.68
N ILE A 17 -9.95 0.51 -33.42
CA ILE A 17 -11.14 0.70 -32.59
C ILE A 17 -11.25 2.18 -32.22
N SER A 18 -12.47 2.68 -32.25
CA SER A 18 -12.88 4.06 -32.00
C SER A 18 -14.28 4.07 -31.39
N GLU A 19 -14.75 5.24 -30.94
CA GLU A 19 -16.13 5.40 -30.43
C GLU A 19 -17.18 4.90 -31.45
N ASP A 20 -16.99 5.19 -32.74
CA ASP A 20 -17.86 4.74 -33.84
C ASP A 20 -17.91 3.21 -34.01
N THR A 21 -16.95 2.50 -33.43
CA THR A 21 -16.82 1.04 -33.54
C THR A 21 -16.95 0.33 -32.19
N GLY A 22 -17.49 1.04 -31.19
CA GLY A 22 -17.86 0.48 -29.90
C GLY A 22 -16.83 0.68 -28.78
N LEU A 23 -15.83 1.56 -28.92
CA LEU A 23 -14.96 1.94 -27.81
C LEU A 23 -15.71 2.85 -26.83
N LEU A 24 -15.79 2.43 -25.57
CA LEU A 24 -16.61 3.10 -24.54
C LEU A 24 -15.78 3.99 -23.62
N GLN A 25 -14.63 3.49 -23.15
CA GLN A 25 -13.79 4.19 -22.18
C GLN A 25 -12.33 3.76 -22.31
N THR A 26 -11.41 4.67 -21.99
CA THR A 26 -10.00 4.31 -21.75
C THR A 26 -9.48 4.94 -20.47
N ARG A 27 -8.52 4.29 -19.82
CA ARG A 27 -7.86 4.79 -18.61
C ARG A 27 -6.37 4.59 -18.75
N PHE A 28 -5.64 5.68 -18.93
CA PHE A 28 -4.19 5.68 -19.05
C PHE A 28 -3.55 6.50 -17.95
N ARG A 29 -2.55 5.92 -17.28
CA ARG A 29 -1.73 6.54 -16.25
C ARG A 29 -0.26 6.44 -16.63
N GLU A 30 0.51 7.49 -16.38
CA GLU A 30 1.96 7.50 -16.51
C GLU A 30 2.63 8.19 -15.32
N GLU A 31 3.82 7.71 -14.93
CA GLU A 31 4.57 8.17 -13.76
C GLU A 31 6.06 8.38 -14.12
N VAL A 32 6.72 9.40 -13.56
CA VAL A 32 8.16 9.62 -13.83
C VAL A 32 8.96 8.47 -13.23
N ASN A 33 9.82 7.84 -14.04
CA ASN A 33 10.74 6.78 -13.64
C ASN A 33 10.11 5.55 -12.95
N LYS A 34 8.83 5.31 -13.18
CA LYS A 34 8.12 4.17 -12.61
C LYS A 34 7.17 3.55 -13.64
N ILE A 35 7.01 2.23 -13.57
CA ILE A 35 5.91 1.55 -14.24
C ILE A 35 4.68 1.69 -13.34
N PRO A 36 3.60 2.36 -13.78
CA PRO A 36 2.44 2.62 -12.92
C PRO A 36 1.80 1.32 -12.40
N ASP A 37 1.39 1.33 -11.13
CA ASP A 37 0.72 0.18 -10.50
C ASP A 37 -0.73 0.00 -11.02
N THR A 38 -1.29 1.06 -11.65
CA THR A 38 -2.57 1.00 -12.35
C THR A 38 -2.33 0.70 -13.82
N PRO A 39 -2.75 -0.48 -14.34
CA PRO A 39 -2.53 -0.85 -15.73
C PRO A 39 -3.38 0.01 -16.69
N PHE A 40 -2.96 0.09 -17.95
CA PHE A 40 -3.79 0.70 -19.00
C PHE A 40 -5.02 -0.18 -19.23
N GLN A 41 -6.21 0.39 -19.17
CA GLN A 41 -7.47 -0.33 -19.39
C GLN A 41 -8.32 0.36 -20.45
N PHE A 42 -9.03 -0.43 -21.25
CA PHE A 42 -10.05 0.09 -22.15
C PHE A 42 -11.25 -0.86 -22.25
N GLU A 43 -12.43 -0.28 -22.50
CA GLU A 43 -13.71 -0.99 -22.56
C GLU A 43 -14.32 -0.86 -23.95
N VAL A 44 -14.79 -1.98 -24.50
CA VAL A 44 -15.45 -2.01 -25.81
C VAL A 44 -16.78 -2.78 -25.75
N GLU A 45 -17.72 -2.45 -26.64
CA GLU A 45 -18.94 -3.25 -26.81
C GLU A 45 -18.59 -4.66 -27.33
N ALA A 46 -19.03 -5.68 -26.59
CA ALA A 46 -18.67 -7.08 -26.87
C ALA A 46 -19.42 -7.69 -28.07
N ASN A 47 -20.52 -7.05 -28.50
CA ASN A 47 -21.35 -7.49 -29.62
C ASN A 47 -20.79 -7.06 -30.99
N GLU A 48 -19.79 -6.18 -31.02
CA GLU A 48 -19.20 -5.69 -32.26
C GLU A 48 -18.24 -6.71 -32.89
N GLY A 49 -18.34 -6.82 -34.22
CA GLY A 49 -17.58 -7.83 -34.96
C GLY A 49 -16.06 -7.65 -34.88
N ILE A 50 -15.58 -6.45 -34.55
CA ILE A 50 -14.15 -6.15 -34.42
C ILE A 50 -13.58 -6.54 -33.04
N THR A 51 -14.43 -6.67 -32.02
CA THR A 51 -14.03 -6.99 -30.64
C THR A 51 -13.33 -8.35 -30.52
N ARG A 52 -13.52 -9.26 -31.50
CA ARG A 52 -12.79 -10.54 -31.61
C ARG A 52 -11.25 -10.41 -31.62
N TYR A 53 -10.73 -9.22 -31.95
CA TYR A 53 -9.29 -8.94 -32.00
C TYR A 53 -8.75 -8.41 -30.67
N ILE A 54 -9.62 -8.09 -29.71
CA ILE A 54 -9.25 -7.91 -28.30
C ILE A 54 -9.02 -9.31 -27.74
N LYS A 55 -7.74 -9.66 -27.69
CA LYS A 55 -7.28 -11.01 -27.41
C LYS A 55 -6.00 -10.93 -26.58
N GLU A 56 -5.80 -11.88 -25.68
CA GLU A 56 -4.57 -12.01 -24.91
C GLU A 56 -3.33 -12.00 -25.83
N GLU A 57 -2.28 -11.32 -25.38
CA GLU A 57 -1.00 -11.11 -26.09
C GLU A 57 -1.08 -10.30 -27.41
N ASN A 58 -2.27 -9.87 -27.84
CA ASN A 58 -2.36 -8.80 -28.83
C ASN A 58 -1.95 -7.48 -28.18
N GLN A 59 -1.46 -6.56 -29.00
CA GLN A 59 -0.94 -5.28 -28.57
C GLN A 59 -1.92 -4.16 -28.93
N VAL A 60 -1.98 -3.15 -28.08
CA VAL A 60 -2.75 -1.92 -28.29
C VAL A 60 -1.79 -0.75 -28.38
N VAL A 61 -1.98 0.06 -29.41
CA VAL A 61 -1.23 1.30 -29.65
C VAL A 61 -2.19 2.46 -29.66
N PHE A 62 -1.79 3.55 -29.00
CA PHE A 62 -2.51 4.83 -29.04
C PHE A 62 -1.52 5.99 -28.99
N ARG A 63 -2.01 7.21 -29.23
CA ARG A 63 -1.21 8.44 -29.05
C ARG A 63 -1.48 9.04 -27.68
N ASP A 64 -0.43 9.35 -26.93
CA ASP A 64 -0.55 10.08 -25.67
C ASP A 64 -0.84 11.58 -25.89
N GLN A 65 -0.99 12.34 -24.80
CA GLN A 65 -1.25 13.79 -24.87
C GLN A 65 -0.11 14.60 -25.54
N ASN A 66 1.10 14.04 -25.65
CA ASN A 66 2.21 14.65 -26.37
C ASN A 66 2.21 14.30 -27.86
N GLY A 67 1.31 13.41 -28.29
CA GLY A 67 1.23 12.88 -29.64
C GLY A 67 2.21 11.73 -29.91
N ASP A 68 2.93 11.25 -28.89
CA ASP A 68 3.83 10.10 -29.01
C ASP A 68 3.02 8.81 -29.01
N TYR A 69 3.42 7.83 -29.83
CA TYR A 69 2.76 6.52 -29.81
C TYR A 69 3.24 5.70 -28.62
N ARG A 70 2.29 5.18 -27.84
CA ARG A 70 2.49 4.26 -26.73
C ARG A 70 2.04 2.86 -27.11
N LEU A 71 2.73 1.84 -26.60
CA LEU A 71 2.46 0.44 -26.90
C LEU A 71 2.24 -0.34 -25.60
N PHE A 72 1.11 -1.04 -25.54
CA PHE A 72 0.74 -1.92 -24.43
C PHE A 72 0.38 -3.30 -24.97
N THR A 73 0.50 -4.33 -24.13
CA THR A 73 0.12 -5.71 -24.43
C THR A 73 -1.09 -6.09 -23.60
N ILE A 74 -2.14 -6.62 -24.22
CA ILE A 74 -3.35 -7.10 -23.55
C ILE A 74 -2.97 -8.35 -22.75
N LYS A 75 -3.17 -8.32 -21.43
CA LYS A 75 -2.83 -9.42 -20.53
C LYS A 75 -4.06 -10.10 -19.94
N GLU A 76 -5.13 -9.33 -19.67
CA GLU A 76 -6.37 -9.87 -19.12
C GLU A 76 -7.57 -9.31 -19.87
N ILE A 77 -8.62 -10.12 -19.98
CA ILE A 77 -9.87 -9.78 -20.68
C ILE A 77 -11.01 -10.26 -19.80
N ASP A 78 -11.90 -9.33 -19.46
CA ASP A 78 -13.12 -9.60 -18.70
C ASP A 78 -14.35 -9.24 -19.54
N ASP A 79 -15.20 -10.23 -19.82
CA ASP A 79 -16.46 -10.04 -20.52
C ASP A 79 -17.61 -9.99 -19.50
N THR A 80 -18.30 -8.86 -19.43
CA THR A 80 -19.42 -8.64 -18.51
C THR A 80 -20.71 -8.33 -19.28
N THR A 81 -21.85 -8.52 -18.62
CA THR A 81 -23.14 -8.06 -19.14
C THR A 81 -23.91 -7.38 -18.03
N GLU A 82 -24.01 -6.06 -18.11
CA GLU A 82 -24.74 -5.23 -17.17
C GLU A 82 -25.85 -4.48 -17.91
N MET A 83 -27.06 -4.49 -17.34
CA MET A 83 -28.22 -3.76 -17.86
C MET A 83 -28.57 -4.05 -19.34
N GLY A 84 -28.16 -5.20 -19.89
CA GLY A 84 -28.42 -5.59 -21.28
C GLY A 84 -27.38 -5.13 -22.31
N VAL A 85 -26.30 -4.48 -21.87
CA VAL A 85 -25.11 -4.19 -22.69
C VAL A 85 -24.02 -5.22 -22.35
N SER A 86 -23.43 -5.84 -23.37
CA SER A 86 -22.27 -6.73 -23.18
C SER A 86 -21.00 -5.91 -23.40
N ILE A 87 -20.09 -5.92 -22.43
CA ILE A 87 -18.87 -5.12 -22.42
C ILE A 87 -17.66 -6.06 -22.29
N THR A 88 -16.63 -5.82 -23.07
CA THR A 88 -15.31 -6.45 -22.94
C THR A 88 -14.34 -5.42 -22.37
N THR A 89 -13.82 -5.66 -21.18
CA THR A 89 -12.78 -4.85 -20.54
C THR A 89 -11.43 -5.51 -20.76
N ALA A 90 -10.47 -4.78 -21.35
CA ALA A 90 -9.12 -5.26 -21.60
C ALA A 90 -8.12 -4.58 -20.66
N THR A 91 -7.44 -5.37 -19.83
CA THR A 91 -6.35 -4.90 -18.96
C THR A 91 -5.01 -5.15 -19.62
N CYS A 92 -4.22 -4.08 -19.77
CA CYS A 92 -3.02 -4.05 -20.57
C CYS A 92 -1.79 -3.67 -19.74
N SER A 93 -0.68 -4.35 -20.01
CA SER A 93 0.62 -4.08 -19.43
C SER A 93 1.49 -3.29 -20.41
N SER A 94 2.29 -2.33 -19.94
CA SER A 94 3.21 -1.58 -20.81
C SER A 94 4.15 -2.54 -21.53
N ALA A 95 4.42 -2.30 -22.82
CA ALA A 95 5.31 -3.15 -23.60
C ALA A 95 6.75 -3.15 -23.07
N ILE A 96 7.16 -2.13 -22.30
CA ILE A 96 8.48 -2.08 -21.65
C ILE A 96 8.70 -3.26 -20.71
N MET A 97 7.62 -3.88 -20.22
CA MET A 97 7.67 -5.07 -19.35
C MET A 97 8.30 -6.28 -20.04
N GLU A 98 8.43 -6.29 -21.36
CA GLU A 98 9.25 -7.26 -22.09
C GLU A 98 10.71 -7.28 -21.59
N LEU A 99 11.25 -6.13 -21.17
CA LEU A 99 12.59 -6.04 -20.58
C LEU A 99 12.70 -6.79 -19.24
N ASN A 100 11.56 -7.01 -18.55
CA ASN A 100 11.55 -7.78 -17.31
C ASN A 100 11.74 -9.29 -17.57
N GLU A 101 11.45 -9.76 -18.78
CA GLU A 101 11.59 -11.17 -19.19
C GLU A 101 13.01 -11.48 -19.72
N HIS A 102 13.87 -10.47 -19.88
CA HIS A 102 15.26 -10.62 -20.28
C HIS A 102 16.20 -10.53 -19.08
N ILE A 103 16.89 -11.62 -18.74
CA ILE A 103 17.76 -11.71 -17.57
C ILE A 103 19.22 -11.46 -17.94
N ILE A 104 19.86 -10.54 -17.20
CA ILE A 104 21.30 -10.28 -17.24
C ILE A 104 21.94 -11.09 -16.10
N GLU A 105 22.62 -12.19 -16.44
CA GLU A 105 23.28 -13.03 -15.43
C GLU A 105 24.35 -12.26 -14.65
N LYS A 106 25.18 -11.49 -15.36
CA LYS A 106 26.27 -10.72 -14.74
C LYS A 106 26.72 -9.57 -15.63
N LEU A 107 26.76 -8.36 -15.09
CA LEU A 107 27.32 -7.18 -15.76
C LEU A 107 28.02 -6.29 -14.72
N ASN A 108 29.33 -6.11 -14.87
CA ASN A 108 30.12 -5.22 -14.01
C ASN A 108 30.79 -4.15 -14.88
N LEU A 109 30.36 -2.91 -14.70
CA LEU A 109 30.90 -1.74 -15.39
C LEU A 109 31.48 -0.77 -14.36
N LYS A 110 32.72 -0.34 -14.59
CA LYS A 110 33.39 0.65 -13.75
C LYS A 110 33.67 1.93 -14.52
N ASN A 111 33.18 3.04 -13.96
CA ASN A 111 33.38 4.39 -14.48
C ASN A 111 33.06 4.51 -15.98
N GLN A 112 31.90 3.98 -16.38
CA GLN A 112 31.44 3.97 -17.77
C GLN A 112 30.38 5.03 -18.02
N SER A 113 30.19 5.42 -19.28
CA SER A 113 29.12 6.32 -19.67
C SER A 113 27.77 5.60 -19.68
N LEU A 114 26.69 6.38 -19.57
CA LEU A 114 25.32 5.88 -19.69
C LEU A 114 25.11 5.05 -20.97
N THR A 115 25.62 5.52 -22.10
CA THR A 115 25.50 4.82 -23.39
C THR A 115 26.07 3.41 -23.33
N VAL A 116 27.27 3.23 -22.76
CA VAL A 116 27.90 1.90 -22.66
C VAL A 116 27.09 0.97 -21.75
N ALA A 117 26.51 1.51 -20.67
CA ALA A 117 25.64 0.74 -19.78
C ALA A 117 24.37 0.29 -20.49
N LEU A 118 23.68 1.20 -21.18
CA LEU A 118 22.45 0.88 -21.92
C LEU A 118 22.70 -0.07 -23.10
N GLU A 119 23.81 0.04 -23.84
CA GLU A 119 24.17 -0.92 -24.89
C GLU A 119 24.26 -2.36 -24.37
N LYS A 120 24.72 -2.54 -23.13
CA LYS A 120 24.83 -3.85 -22.47
C LYS A 120 23.50 -4.32 -21.89
N VAL A 121 22.73 -3.42 -21.29
CA VAL A 121 21.44 -3.76 -20.69
C VAL A 121 20.38 -4.11 -21.74
N PHE A 122 20.44 -3.49 -22.91
CA PHE A 122 19.47 -3.71 -24.00
C PHE A 122 19.97 -4.71 -25.05
N GLU A 123 21.16 -5.30 -24.84
CA GLU A 123 21.72 -6.34 -25.70
C GLU A 123 20.72 -7.52 -25.81
N ASP A 124 20.50 -8.02 -27.03
CA ASP A 124 19.55 -9.09 -27.33
C ASP A 124 18.06 -8.81 -27.01
N THR A 125 17.67 -7.53 -26.85
CA THR A 125 16.26 -7.12 -26.72
C THR A 125 15.69 -6.51 -28.01
N ARG A 126 14.35 -6.38 -28.12
CA ARG A 126 13.69 -5.64 -29.22
C ARG A 126 13.71 -4.12 -29.05
N TRP A 127 14.25 -3.62 -27.94
CA TRP A 127 14.21 -2.22 -27.55
C TRP A 127 15.47 -1.48 -27.98
N GLN A 128 15.28 -0.26 -28.48
CA GLN A 128 16.34 0.69 -28.76
C GLN A 128 16.30 1.84 -27.76
N PHE A 129 17.39 2.58 -27.63
CA PHE A 129 17.45 3.72 -26.72
C PHE A 129 18.07 4.95 -27.38
N GLN A 130 17.70 6.11 -26.86
CA GLN A 130 18.27 7.41 -27.22
C GLN A 130 18.69 8.16 -25.96
N VAL A 131 19.92 8.69 -25.94
CA VAL A 131 20.45 9.47 -24.81
C VAL A 131 20.56 10.94 -25.21
N HIS A 132 19.96 11.83 -24.41
CA HIS A 132 20.00 13.27 -24.64
C HIS A 132 20.97 13.97 -23.68
N SER A 133 22.12 14.39 -24.22
CA SER A 133 23.06 15.32 -23.56
C SER A 133 23.55 14.90 -22.15
N ILE A 134 23.63 13.61 -21.86
CA ILE A 134 24.15 13.08 -20.58
C ILE A 134 25.64 12.73 -20.74
N THR A 135 26.47 13.26 -19.85
CA THR A 135 27.94 13.10 -19.89
C THR A 135 28.53 12.51 -18.61
N THR A 136 27.68 12.23 -17.61
CA THR A 136 28.07 11.62 -16.34
C THR A 136 28.48 10.16 -16.54
N VAL A 137 29.46 9.73 -15.74
CA VAL A 137 29.96 8.35 -15.69
C VAL A 137 29.70 7.79 -14.30
N ALA A 138 29.38 6.50 -14.22
CA ALA A 138 29.16 5.81 -12.95
C ALA A 138 29.55 4.33 -13.04
N ASN A 139 29.46 3.64 -11.91
CA ASN A 139 29.62 2.20 -11.82
C ASN A 139 28.23 1.53 -11.91
N LEU A 140 28.19 0.33 -12.46
CA LEU A 140 26.98 -0.51 -12.49
C LEU A 140 27.42 -1.95 -12.21
N ASP A 141 26.83 -2.57 -11.19
CA ASP A 141 27.05 -3.98 -10.86
C ASP A 141 25.70 -4.69 -10.82
N ILE A 142 25.56 -5.73 -11.64
CA ILE A 142 24.32 -6.47 -11.83
C ILE A 142 24.67 -7.95 -11.77
N GLU A 143 23.92 -8.71 -10.97
CA GLU A 143 24.01 -10.17 -10.87
C GLU A 143 22.59 -10.74 -10.78
N TYR A 144 22.20 -11.51 -11.81
CA TYR A 144 20.87 -12.13 -11.95
C TYR A 144 19.68 -11.17 -11.82
N GLN A 145 19.68 -10.06 -12.57
CA GLN A 145 18.57 -9.09 -12.61
C GLN A 145 18.05 -8.93 -14.03
N SER A 146 16.79 -8.52 -14.17
CA SER A 146 16.20 -8.26 -15.49
C SER A 146 16.75 -6.98 -16.12
N SER A 147 16.65 -6.85 -17.45
CA SER A 147 17.02 -5.59 -18.13
C SER A 147 16.19 -4.41 -17.67
N LEU A 148 14.94 -4.65 -17.23
CA LEU A 148 14.11 -3.60 -16.64
C LEU A 148 14.67 -3.14 -15.29
N GLU A 149 14.97 -4.07 -14.39
CA GLU A 149 15.57 -3.76 -13.08
C GLU A 149 16.90 -3.00 -13.26
N ALA A 150 17.74 -3.49 -14.17
CA ALA A 150 19.00 -2.83 -14.54
C ALA A 150 18.78 -1.41 -15.10
N MET A 151 17.78 -1.20 -15.95
CA MET A 151 17.44 0.11 -16.49
C MET A 151 16.96 1.08 -15.39
N LEU A 152 16.12 0.62 -14.46
CA LEU A 152 15.65 1.43 -13.33
C LEU A 152 16.80 1.79 -12.38
N MET A 153 17.72 0.86 -12.13
CA MET A 153 18.97 1.13 -11.41
C MET A 153 19.83 2.16 -12.12
N ILE A 154 19.98 2.06 -13.45
CA ILE A 154 20.68 3.07 -14.25
C ILE A 154 20.02 4.45 -14.10
N ALA A 155 18.69 4.52 -14.17
CA ALA A 155 17.96 5.78 -14.02
C ALA A 155 18.27 6.47 -12.67
N ASN A 156 18.32 5.68 -11.60
CA ASN A 156 18.67 6.15 -10.26
C ASN A 156 20.15 6.56 -10.15
N ILE A 157 21.09 5.69 -10.54
CA ILE A 157 22.54 5.92 -10.41
C ILE A 157 22.99 7.14 -11.23
N TRP A 158 22.48 7.32 -12.44
CA TRP A 158 22.85 8.45 -13.30
C TRP A 158 22.02 9.71 -13.05
N GLY A 159 20.95 9.63 -12.23
CA GLY A 159 20.05 10.75 -11.96
C GLY A 159 19.33 11.24 -13.21
N ILE A 160 18.78 10.31 -13.99
CA ILE A 160 18.14 10.56 -15.28
C ILE A 160 16.70 10.07 -15.25
N GLU A 161 15.90 10.60 -16.17
CA GLU A 161 14.50 10.24 -16.39
C GLU A 161 14.31 9.60 -17.77
N PHE A 162 13.35 8.68 -17.89
CA PHE A 162 13.10 7.94 -19.13
C PHE A 162 11.64 7.98 -19.60
N LYS A 163 11.43 7.82 -20.91
CA LYS A 163 10.10 7.66 -21.53
C LYS A 163 10.16 6.61 -22.64
N ASP A 164 9.29 5.61 -22.59
CA ASP A 164 9.08 4.65 -23.69
C ASP A 164 8.12 5.22 -24.74
N THR A 165 8.48 5.03 -26.01
CA THR A 165 7.67 5.40 -27.18
C THR A 165 7.86 4.37 -28.28
N ILE A 166 6.98 4.39 -29.28
CA ILE A 166 7.20 3.65 -30.51
C ILE A 166 7.19 4.57 -31.73
N SER A 167 7.85 4.12 -32.79
CA SER A 167 7.68 4.67 -34.13
C SER A 167 7.12 3.60 -35.07
N ILE A 168 6.19 4.00 -35.93
CA ILE A 168 5.58 3.14 -36.94
C ILE A 168 6.05 3.64 -38.30
N ASP A 169 6.71 2.78 -39.07
CA ASP A 169 7.18 3.12 -40.42
C ASP A 169 6.07 3.01 -41.48
N GLU A 170 6.39 3.39 -42.74
CA GLU A 170 5.46 3.33 -43.87
C GLU A 170 4.94 1.91 -44.20
N ASN A 171 5.58 0.86 -43.67
CA ASN A 171 5.20 -0.54 -43.84
C ASN A 171 4.46 -1.10 -42.60
N ASN A 172 4.03 -0.25 -41.67
CA ASN A 172 3.43 -0.62 -40.37
C ASN A 172 4.36 -1.41 -39.44
N LYS A 173 5.68 -1.30 -39.61
CA LYS A 173 6.64 -1.95 -38.70
C LYS A 173 6.83 -1.08 -37.46
N ILE A 174 6.68 -1.69 -36.29
CA ILE A 174 6.88 -1.05 -34.99
C ILE A 174 8.36 -1.08 -34.61
N THR A 175 8.90 0.07 -34.19
CA THR A 175 10.21 0.19 -33.53
C THR A 175 10.00 0.73 -32.11
N ARG A 176 10.52 0.02 -31.11
CA ARG A 176 10.38 0.34 -29.68
C ARG A 176 11.59 1.14 -29.22
N ASN A 177 11.36 2.32 -28.65
CA ASN A 177 12.42 3.25 -28.27
C ASN A 177 12.23 3.73 -26.83
N ILE A 178 13.32 3.92 -26.09
CA ILE A 178 13.33 4.59 -24.79
C ILE A 178 14.24 5.81 -24.87
N SER A 179 13.71 6.98 -24.57
CA SER A 179 14.51 8.19 -24.46
C SER A 179 14.97 8.40 -23.02
N PHE A 180 16.23 8.79 -22.82
CA PHE A 180 16.84 9.07 -21.54
C PHE A 180 17.36 10.51 -21.51
N GLN A 181 17.01 11.28 -20.49
CA GLN A 181 17.41 12.67 -20.30
C GLN A 181 17.50 13.02 -18.82
N TYR A 182 18.17 14.11 -18.41
CA TYR A 182 18.25 14.45 -16.98
C TYR A 182 16.89 14.75 -16.34
N ARG A 183 15.94 15.24 -17.13
CA ARG A 183 14.65 15.69 -16.64
C ARG A 183 13.61 15.68 -17.77
N LEU A 184 12.46 15.08 -17.52
CA LEU A 184 11.22 15.20 -18.29
C LEU A 184 10.48 16.49 -17.92
N GLY A 185 9.81 17.08 -18.91
CA GLY A 185 9.03 18.31 -18.76
C GLY A 185 9.87 19.57 -18.60
N GLU A 186 9.18 20.72 -18.65
CA GLU A 186 9.77 22.06 -18.59
C GLU A 186 9.00 22.94 -17.57
N ASP A 187 9.49 24.14 -17.31
CA ASP A 187 8.73 25.15 -16.56
C ASP A 187 8.02 26.07 -17.56
N ASN A 188 6.78 25.72 -17.89
CA ASN A 188 5.93 26.45 -18.84
C ASN A 188 5.02 27.48 -18.15
N GLY A 189 5.19 27.71 -16.84
CA GLY A 189 4.33 28.62 -16.07
C GLY A 189 2.92 28.09 -15.79
N LEU A 190 2.74 26.76 -15.80
CA LEU A 190 1.46 26.11 -15.49
C LEU A 190 0.99 26.47 -14.08
N ARG A 191 -0.30 26.79 -13.94
CA ARG A 191 -0.91 27.19 -12.66
C ARG A 191 -2.29 26.56 -12.52
N PHE A 192 -2.49 25.85 -11.42
CA PHE A 192 -3.73 25.19 -11.04
C PHE A 192 -4.30 25.85 -9.77
N GLU A 193 -5.51 26.37 -9.87
CA GLU A 193 -6.20 27.07 -8.78
C GLU A 193 -7.63 26.60 -8.63
N ILE A 194 -8.04 26.31 -7.37
CA ILE A 194 -9.44 26.05 -7.03
C ILE A 194 -10.28 27.26 -7.40
N ASP A 195 -11.43 27.03 -8.03
CA ASP A 195 -12.34 28.05 -8.61
C ASP A 195 -11.86 28.67 -9.95
N TYR A 196 -10.76 28.19 -10.54
CA TYR A 196 -10.34 28.54 -11.90
C TYR A 196 -10.28 27.31 -12.83
N ASN A 197 -9.26 26.46 -12.66
CA ASN A 197 -8.98 25.32 -13.55
C ASN A 197 -8.68 24.02 -12.79
N ALA A 198 -8.75 24.02 -11.46
CA ALA A 198 -8.74 22.79 -10.64
C ALA A 198 -10.10 22.58 -9.98
N THR A 199 -10.64 21.36 -10.07
CA THR A 199 -11.92 21.00 -9.44
C THR A 199 -11.75 20.47 -8.01
N ASN A 200 -10.60 19.88 -7.71
CA ASN A 200 -10.22 19.48 -6.37
C ASN A 200 -8.69 19.57 -6.17
N VAL A 201 -8.28 19.70 -4.90
CA VAL A 201 -6.90 19.56 -4.46
C VAL A 201 -6.91 18.69 -3.21
N ASN A 202 -6.24 17.54 -3.27
CA ASN A 202 -6.04 16.65 -2.14
C ASN A 202 -4.56 16.70 -1.72
N ARG A 203 -4.27 17.12 -0.48
CA ARG A 203 -2.92 17.15 0.10
C ARG A 203 -2.75 16.02 1.11
N THR A 204 -1.83 15.10 0.82
CA THR A 204 -1.42 14.03 1.73
C THR A 204 -0.05 14.35 2.32
N ILE A 205 0.05 14.38 3.66
CA ILE A 205 1.31 14.60 4.39
C ILE A 205 1.67 13.32 5.15
N ILE A 206 2.80 12.72 4.81
CA ILE A 206 3.33 11.53 5.47
C ILE A 206 4.49 11.96 6.37
N SER A 207 4.26 11.99 7.69
CA SER A 207 5.20 12.57 8.65
C SER A 207 5.97 11.51 9.45
N TYR A 208 7.09 11.05 8.89
CA TYR A 208 8.07 10.20 9.58
C TYR A 208 9.51 10.77 9.53
N PRO A 209 9.73 12.07 9.80
CA PRO A 209 11.04 12.68 9.63
C PRO A 209 12.08 12.04 10.55
N LYS A 210 13.26 11.72 10.00
CA LYS A 210 14.43 11.28 10.75
C LYS A 210 15.36 12.46 10.97
N THR A 211 15.74 12.68 12.21
CA THR A 211 16.65 13.78 12.60
C THR A 211 18.08 13.30 12.81
N ALA A 212 18.30 11.98 12.79
CA ALA A 212 19.62 11.35 12.84
C ALA A 212 19.59 9.96 12.20
N LEU A 213 20.65 9.60 11.47
CA LEU A 213 20.85 8.27 10.91
C LEU A 213 22.13 7.63 11.44
N TYR A 214 22.05 6.33 11.72
CA TYR A 214 23.22 5.46 11.91
C TYR A 214 23.65 4.91 10.56
N GLY A 215 24.93 4.97 10.21
CA GLY A 215 25.45 4.36 8.98
C GLY A 215 26.09 3.00 9.26
N GLN A 216 25.76 2.00 8.46
CA GLN A 216 26.40 0.69 8.46
C GLN A 216 26.87 0.35 7.04
N GLY A 217 28.13 -0.06 6.91
CA GLY A 217 28.68 -0.53 5.64
C GLY A 217 29.43 -1.85 5.76
N GLY A 218 29.92 -2.35 4.62
CA GLY A 218 30.60 -3.63 4.49
C GLY A 218 29.65 -4.84 4.38
N THR A 219 30.18 -5.96 3.88
CA THR A 219 29.41 -7.19 3.67
C THR A 219 29.04 -7.89 4.99
N VAL A 220 27.81 -8.42 5.03
CA VAL A 220 27.18 -9.07 6.20
C VAL A 220 28.02 -10.23 6.75
N ASP A 221 28.91 -10.81 5.94
CA ASP A 221 29.68 -12.01 6.30
C ASP A 221 31.08 -11.76 6.89
N GLU A 222 31.74 -10.60 6.70
CA GLU A 222 33.14 -10.46 7.19
C GLU A 222 33.57 -9.15 7.89
N LYS A 223 32.79 -8.05 7.85
CA LYS A 223 33.01 -6.88 8.75
C LYS A 223 31.95 -5.80 8.55
N ILE A 224 30.99 -5.68 9.48
CA ILE A 224 30.17 -4.47 9.57
C ILE A 224 31.08 -3.33 10.02
N ILE A 225 31.20 -2.29 9.21
CA ILE A 225 31.88 -1.05 9.55
C ILE A 225 30.89 0.04 9.96
N ASP A 226 31.34 0.93 10.83
CA ASP A 226 30.65 2.16 11.17
C ASP A 226 31.65 3.32 11.09
N PHE A 227 31.16 4.55 11.22
CA PHE A 227 31.98 5.76 11.18
C PHE A 227 32.25 6.38 12.56
N SER A 228 32.23 5.58 13.63
CA SER A 228 32.50 6.09 14.98
C SER A 228 33.93 6.59 15.16
N ASN A 229 34.87 6.16 14.32
CA ASN A 229 36.25 6.63 14.30
C ASN A 229 36.48 7.89 13.43
N VAL A 230 35.44 8.45 12.81
CA VAL A 230 35.53 9.65 11.97
C VAL A 230 34.98 10.87 12.72
N GLU A 231 35.71 11.98 12.67
CA GLU A 231 35.31 13.26 13.28
C GLU A 231 34.92 14.27 12.19
N TRP A 232 33.71 14.81 12.26
CA TRP A 232 33.34 16.02 11.51
C TRP A 232 33.32 17.23 12.43
N LYS A 233 33.86 18.34 11.92
CA LYS A 233 33.76 19.66 12.55
C LYS A 233 33.30 20.70 11.54
N VAL A 234 32.34 21.53 11.91
CA VAL A 234 31.86 22.65 11.08
C VAL A 234 33.00 23.62 10.77
N GLU A 235 33.89 23.88 11.74
CA GLU A 235 35.08 24.72 11.55
C GLU A 235 36.04 24.22 10.46
N LYS A 236 35.96 22.93 10.10
CA LYS A 236 36.75 22.30 9.03
C LYS A 236 35.97 22.20 7.69
N GLY A 237 34.81 22.84 7.59
CA GLY A 237 33.96 22.84 6.38
C GLY A 237 32.98 21.68 6.27
N ASN A 238 32.81 20.87 7.32
CA ASN A 238 31.80 19.80 7.34
C ASN A 238 30.40 20.37 7.66
N PRO A 239 29.31 19.70 7.24
CA PRO A 239 27.96 20.25 7.40
C PRO A 239 27.49 20.30 8.86
N VAL A 240 27.91 19.35 9.70
CA VAL A 240 27.56 19.28 11.13
C VAL A 240 28.74 18.78 11.97
N ASP A 241 28.70 19.06 13.27
CA ASP A 241 29.66 18.50 14.22
C ASP A 241 29.29 17.06 14.58
N LYS A 242 30.26 16.15 14.46
CA LYS A 242 30.11 14.76 14.85
C LYS A 242 31.40 14.26 15.51
N PRO A 243 31.41 14.02 16.84
CA PRO A 243 32.61 13.66 17.58
C PRO A 243 32.98 12.17 17.42
N ILE A 244 34.27 11.86 17.68
CA ILE A 244 34.78 10.47 17.77
C ILE A 244 33.99 9.69 18.84
N GLY A 245 33.63 8.45 18.51
CA GLY A 245 32.84 7.53 19.32
C GLY A 245 31.35 7.52 18.94
N GLN A 246 30.86 8.50 18.17
CA GLN A 246 29.46 8.59 17.79
C GLN A 246 29.17 7.77 16.52
N LYS A 247 28.21 6.83 16.57
CA LYS A 247 27.84 5.94 15.44
C LYS A 247 26.74 6.49 14.52
N TRP A 248 26.26 7.69 14.79
CA TRP A 248 25.23 8.36 14.01
C TRP A 248 25.66 9.79 13.63
N VAL A 249 24.99 10.37 12.65
CA VAL A 249 25.07 11.78 12.29
C VAL A 249 23.65 12.35 12.30
N GLY A 250 23.48 13.57 12.79
CA GLY A 250 22.15 14.19 12.96
C GLY A 250 22.20 15.68 12.69
N ASP A 251 21.10 16.20 12.16
CA ASP A 251 20.95 17.62 11.85
C ASP A 251 20.33 18.35 13.07
N PRO A 252 21.04 19.32 13.68
CA PRO A 252 20.50 20.11 14.78
C PRO A 252 19.25 20.92 14.42
N HIS A 253 19.12 21.38 13.17
CA HIS A 253 17.93 22.08 12.69
C HIS A 253 16.73 21.13 12.69
N ALA A 254 16.88 19.95 12.07
CA ALA A 254 15.84 18.92 12.07
C ALA A 254 15.47 18.45 13.48
N LEU A 255 16.46 18.33 14.39
CA LEU A 255 16.20 18.04 15.81
C LEU A 255 15.34 19.11 16.48
N SER A 256 15.58 20.38 16.18
CA SER A 256 14.81 21.49 16.78
C SER A 256 13.35 21.53 16.28
N GLU A 257 13.11 21.11 15.04
CA GLU A 257 11.80 21.16 14.40
C GLU A 257 10.97 19.90 14.66
N TYR A 258 11.60 18.72 14.60
CA TYR A 258 10.93 17.42 14.65
C TYR A 258 11.33 16.55 15.84
N GLY A 259 12.27 16.97 16.69
CA GLY A 259 12.74 16.20 17.85
C GLY A 259 11.62 15.80 18.82
N LEU A 260 11.86 14.73 19.58
CA LEU A 260 10.95 14.30 20.64
C LEU A 260 11.36 14.97 21.96
N ASP A 261 10.49 15.77 22.56
CA ASP A 261 10.75 16.36 23.87
C ASP A 261 10.55 15.32 24.98
N LYS A 262 11.58 15.14 25.79
CA LYS A 262 11.49 14.43 27.07
C LYS A 262 12.10 15.30 28.16
N ASP A 263 11.26 15.84 29.04
CA ASP A 263 11.64 16.64 30.20
C ASP A 263 12.49 17.88 29.84
N GLY A 264 12.21 18.52 28.69
CA GLY A 264 12.94 19.68 28.19
C GLY A 264 14.24 19.33 27.46
N ILE A 265 14.49 18.05 27.20
CA ILE A 265 15.62 17.56 26.40
C ILE A 265 15.06 17.04 25.07
N LEU A 266 15.48 17.66 23.97
CA LEU A 266 15.14 17.20 22.63
C LEU A 266 15.93 15.93 22.28
N MET A 267 15.21 14.87 21.93
CA MET A 267 15.75 13.59 21.50
C MET A 267 15.61 13.43 19.98
N HIS A 268 16.65 12.93 19.33
CA HIS A 268 16.60 12.62 17.90
C HIS A 268 15.58 11.51 17.59
N ARG A 269 14.83 11.68 16.50
CA ARG A 269 14.16 10.60 15.78
C ARG A 269 15.19 9.87 14.93
N GLN A 270 15.48 8.62 15.30
CA GLN A 270 16.59 7.86 14.74
C GLN A 270 16.15 6.93 13.60
N GLY A 271 17.04 6.72 12.63
CA GLY A 271 16.94 5.72 11.55
C GLY A 271 18.29 5.08 11.25
N VAL A 272 18.33 4.19 10.27
CA VAL A 272 19.55 3.49 9.85
C VAL A 272 19.70 3.61 8.33
N PHE A 273 20.89 3.94 7.88
CA PHE A 273 21.33 3.88 6.49
C PHE A 273 22.28 2.68 6.35
N ASN A 274 22.00 1.77 5.42
CA ASN A 274 22.80 0.58 5.17
C ASN A 274 23.27 0.59 3.72
N ASP A 275 24.58 0.48 3.52
CA ASP A 275 25.17 0.32 2.19
C ASP A 275 26.39 -0.62 2.30
N THR A 276 26.19 -1.88 1.90
CA THR A 276 27.17 -2.95 2.08
C THR A 276 28.41 -2.81 1.19
N GLU A 277 28.37 -1.95 0.17
CA GLU A 277 29.46 -1.71 -0.77
C GLU A 277 30.46 -0.66 -0.25
N ILE A 278 30.06 0.17 0.72
CA ILE A 278 30.93 1.18 1.31
C ILE A 278 31.81 0.54 2.38
N GLU A 279 33.10 0.41 2.07
CA GLU A 279 34.14 -0.08 3.01
C GLU A 279 34.94 1.04 3.70
N ASN A 280 34.74 2.31 3.31
CA ASN A 280 35.41 3.46 3.91
C ASN A 280 34.48 4.21 4.90
N PRO A 281 34.85 4.30 6.19
CA PRO A 281 34.08 5.06 7.18
C PRO A 281 33.84 6.54 6.86
N GLU A 282 34.75 7.22 6.17
CA GLU A 282 34.59 8.64 5.80
C GLU A 282 33.52 8.80 4.71
N GLU A 283 33.56 7.94 3.70
CA GLU A 283 32.56 7.87 2.62
C GLU A 283 31.19 7.45 3.17
N LEU A 284 31.16 6.49 4.09
CA LEU A 284 29.91 6.05 4.74
C LEU A 284 29.24 7.19 5.51
N LEU A 285 30.04 8.05 6.17
CA LEU A 285 29.52 9.20 6.90
C LEU A 285 28.93 10.25 5.94
N GLU A 286 29.61 10.53 4.83
CA GLU A 286 29.12 11.43 3.78
C GLU A 286 27.81 10.92 3.17
N LYS A 287 27.77 9.64 2.77
CA LYS A 287 26.57 8.99 2.20
C LYS A 287 25.40 8.92 3.19
N THR A 288 25.68 8.66 4.46
CA THR A 288 24.66 8.67 5.53
C THR A 288 24.11 10.08 5.78
N TRP A 289 24.94 11.12 5.62
CA TRP A 289 24.48 12.50 5.69
C TRP A 289 23.60 12.87 4.50
N GLU A 290 24.01 12.52 3.27
CA GLU A 290 23.18 12.69 2.07
C GLU A 290 21.81 12.01 2.24
N ALA A 291 21.79 10.77 2.75
CA ALA A 291 20.56 10.05 3.04
C ALA A 291 19.69 10.74 4.10
N LEU A 292 20.30 11.30 5.17
CA LEU A 292 19.59 12.03 6.21
C LEU A 292 18.88 13.26 5.66
N ILE A 293 19.52 14.01 4.75
CA ILE A 293 18.92 15.20 4.11
C ILE A 293 17.64 14.85 3.35
N LEU A 294 17.52 13.64 2.80
CA LEU A 294 16.33 13.19 2.07
C LEU A 294 15.17 12.81 2.99
N VAL A 295 15.44 12.31 4.20
CA VAL A 295 14.41 11.78 5.12
C VAL A 295 14.12 12.68 6.33
N GLN A 296 14.72 13.88 6.39
CA GLN A 296 14.59 14.78 7.55
C GLN A 296 13.35 15.67 7.54
N GLN A 297 12.58 15.67 6.45
CA GLN A 297 11.31 16.40 6.33
C GLN A 297 10.14 15.46 6.05
N PRO A 298 8.90 15.82 6.42
CA PRO A 298 7.70 15.08 6.00
C PRO A 298 7.55 15.06 4.48
N GLU A 299 7.15 13.91 3.94
CA GLU A 299 6.81 13.76 2.51
C GLU A 299 5.42 14.37 2.27
N VAL A 300 5.27 15.17 1.21
CA VAL A 300 3.99 15.80 0.85
C VAL A 300 3.68 15.53 -0.62
N ASN A 301 2.50 14.95 -0.88
CA ASN A 301 1.96 14.73 -2.21
C ASN A 301 0.65 15.50 -2.40
N TYR A 302 0.44 16.02 -3.60
CA TYR A 302 -0.74 16.76 -4.01
C TYR A 302 -1.39 16.07 -5.20
N GLN A 303 -2.66 15.71 -5.09
CA GLN A 303 -3.44 15.16 -6.20
C GLN A 303 -4.51 16.17 -6.60
N LEU A 304 -4.60 16.48 -7.89
CA LEU A 304 -5.53 17.46 -8.43
C LEU A 304 -6.25 16.89 -9.65
N ASN A 305 -7.52 17.22 -9.83
CA ASN A 305 -8.24 17.04 -11.10
C ASN A 305 -8.34 18.40 -11.79
N VAL A 306 -7.63 18.54 -12.91
CA VAL A 306 -7.43 19.80 -13.64
C VAL A 306 -8.17 19.77 -14.96
N ASP A 307 -8.89 20.84 -15.29
CA ASP A 307 -9.47 21.05 -16.62
C ASP A 307 -8.40 21.64 -17.55
N THR A 308 -8.14 20.97 -18.67
CA THR A 308 -7.02 21.24 -19.58
C THR A 308 -7.45 21.94 -20.87
N ALA A 309 -8.65 22.52 -20.92
CA ALA A 309 -9.26 23.08 -22.14
C ALA A 309 -8.32 23.96 -23.00
N ASP A 310 -7.37 24.69 -22.39
CA ASP A 310 -6.43 25.59 -23.08
C ASP A 310 -4.93 25.34 -22.78
N GLU A 311 -4.58 24.37 -21.93
CA GLU A 311 -3.20 24.16 -21.44
C GLU A 311 -2.68 22.74 -21.73
N SER A 312 -1.51 22.64 -22.37
CA SER A 312 -0.84 21.34 -22.58
C SER A 312 -0.01 20.99 -21.35
N ILE A 313 -0.41 19.93 -20.66
CA ILE A 313 0.25 19.42 -19.47
C ILE A 313 1.11 18.21 -19.84
N ARG A 314 2.37 18.17 -19.38
CA ARG A 314 3.25 17.02 -19.61
C ARG A 314 3.81 16.46 -18.31
N LEU A 315 4.06 15.15 -18.33
CA LEU A 315 4.75 14.48 -17.25
C LEU A 315 6.13 15.13 -17.00
N GLY A 316 6.41 15.50 -15.75
CA GLY A 316 7.65 16.16 -15.32
C GLY A 316 7.63 17.70 -15.37
N ASP A 317 6.59 18.33 -15.93
CA ASP A 317 6.43 19.79 -15.97
C ASP A 317 6.39 20.38 -14.55
N THR A 318 6.85 21.63 -14.43
CA THR A 318 6.70 22.40 -13.19
C THR A 318 5.36 23.11 -13.20
N ALA A 319 4.58 22.98 -12.14
CA ALA A 319 3.31 23.69 -12.00
C ALA A 319 3.15 24.30 -10.60
N ILE A 320 2.32 25.34 -10.53
CA ILE A 320 1.93 26.01 -9.28
C ILE A 320 0.55 25.51 -8.88
N CYS A 321 0.36 25.10 -7.63
CA CYS A 321 -0.94 24.76 -7.06
C CYS A 321 -1.33 25.77 -5.98
N ILE A 322 -2.54 26.34 -6.09
CA ILE A 322 -3.10 27.32 -5.15
C ILE A 322 -4.49 26.85 -4.66
N ASP A 323 -4.61 26.67 -3.35
CA ASP A 323 -5.88 26.52 -2.65
C ASP A 323 -5.82 27.25 -1.29
N ARG A 324 -6.58 28.34 -1.18
CA ARG A 324 -6.64 29.20 0.02
C ARG A 324 -7.80 28.87 0.96
N ASN A 325 -8.60 27.85 0.64
CA ASN A 325 -9.75 27.45 1.45
C ASN A 325 -9.35 26.66 2.70
N PHE A 326 -8.11 26.17 2.77
CA PHE A 326 -7.55 25.53 3.96
C PHE A 326 -7.03 26.56 4.97
N ALA A 327 -7.25 26.31 6.28
CA ALA A 327 -6.64 27.09 7.36
C ALA A 327 -5.10 27.12 7.31
N ARG A 328 -4.49 26.10 6.68
CA ARG A 328 -3.11 26.11 6.17
C ARG A 328 -3.18 26.11 4.64
N PRO A 329 -3.15 27.29 3.98
CA PRO A 329 -3.25 27.40 2.54
C PRO A 329 -2.25 26.49 1.83
N ILE A 330 -2.62 26.02 0.64
CA ILE A 330 -1.73 25.33 -0.28
C ILE A 330 -1.28 26.38 -1.31
N GLU A 331 -0.01 26.76 -1.27
CA GLU A 331 0.61 27.64 -2.26
C GLU A 331 1.99 27.06 -2.56
N ILE A 332 2.04 26.12 -3.50
CA ILE A 332 3.26 25.35 -3.78
C ILE A 332 3.60 25.39 -5.27
N GLN A 333 4.89 25.30 -5.57
CA GLN A 333 5.40 25.09 -6.93
C GLN A 333 6.23 23.82 -6.90
N THR A 334 5.79 22.78 -7.61
CA THR A 334 6.50 21.50 -7.69
C THR A 334 6.25 20.84 -9.04
N ARG A 335 6.88 19.69 -9.26
CA ARG A 335 6.79 18.94 -10.51
C ARG A 335 5.58 18.01 -10.52
N ILE A 336 5.02 17.81 -11.70
CA ILE A 336 4.04 16.78 -11.98
C ILE A 336 4.78 15.44 -12.11
N ILE A 337 4.48 14.51 -11.21
CA ILE A 337 5.13 13.20 -11.10
C ILE A 337 4.25 12.06 -11.63
N ALA A 338 2.94 12.28 -11.75
CA ALA A 338 2.01 11.36 -12.39
C ALA A 338 0.91 12.11 -13.17
N LEU A 339 0.44 11.51 -14.25
CA LEU A 339 -0.72 11.94 -15.05
C LEU A 339 -1.67 10.76 -15.25
N GLU A 340 -2.97 11.00 -15.15
CA GLU A 340 -4.01 10.02 -15.43
C GLU A 340 -5.18 10.68 -16.19
N TYR A 341 -5.55 10.10 -17.33
CA TYR A 341 -6.58 10.65 -18.21
C TYR A 341 -7.20 9.60 -19.14
N ASP A 342 -8.33 9.96 -19.76
CA ASP A 342 -8.97 9.17 -20.80
C ASP A 342 -8.38 9.53 -22.18
N VAL A 343 -7.80 8.55 -22.88
CA VAL A 343 -7.18 8.69 -24.21
C VAL A 343 -8.20 9.09 -25.28
N ILE A 344 -9.47 8.69 -25.17
CA ILE A 344 -10.51 9.05 -26.16
C ILE A 344 -11.18 10.39 -25.87
N SER A 345 -11.18 10.84 -24.63
CA SER A 345 -11.69 12.16 -24.22
C SER A 345 -10.64 12.99 -23.47
N PRO A 346 -9.48 13.30 -24.10
CA PRO A 346 -8.36 13.95 -23.40
C PRO A 346 -8.62 15.41 -23.00
N SER A 347 -9.77 16.00 -23.32
CA SER A 347 -9.99 17.45 -23.28
C SER A 347 -10.81 17.99 -22.09
N ASN A 348 -11.22 17.17 -21.12
CA ASN A 348 -12.16 17.64 -20.09
C ASN A 348 -11.61 17.65 -18.66
N THR A 349 -10.83 16.63 -18.25
CA THR A 349 -10.22 16.61 -16.92
C THR A 349 -9.05 15.62 -16.89
N VAL A 350 -7.88 16.09 -16.46
CA VAL A 350 -6.69 15.26 -16.20
C VAL A 350 -6.45 15.22 -14.70
N GLN A 351 -6.29 14.01 -14.16
CA GLN A 351 -5.81 13.86 -12.80
C GLN A 351 -4.29 13.93 -12.80
N ILE A 352 -3.73 14.80 -11.98
CA ILE A 352 -2.30 14.99 -11.85
C ILE A 352 -1.85 14.73 -10.41
N GLU A 353 -0.65 14.21 -10.23
CA GLU A 353 0.03 14.18 -8.94
C GLU A 353 1.29 15.04 -8.97
N MET A 354 1.48 15.81 -7.92
CA MET A 354 2.53 16.81 -7.77
C MET A 354 3.21 16.64 -6.41
N GLY A 355 4.53 16.51 -6.33
CA GLY A 355 5.22 16.38 -5.03
C GLY A 355 6.48 15.53 -5.03
N GLN A 356 6.82 15.00 -3.86
CA GLN A 356 7.90 14.03 -3.68
C GLN A 356 7.35 12.61 -3.85
N PHE A 357 8.11 11.75 -4.54
CA PHE A 357 7.81 10.33 -4.70
C PHE A 357 7.67 9.60 -3.36
N LEU A 358 6.72 8.65 -3.27
CA LEU A 358 6.94 7.45 -2.45
C LEU A 358 8.13 6.72 -3.08
N ASN A 359 9.24 6.62 -2.34
CA ASN A 359 10.52 6.10 -2.83
C ASN A 359 10.38 4.68 -3.42
N LEU A 360 11.04 4.39 -4.54
CA LEU A 360 10.95 3.12 -5.30
C LEU A 360 11.61 1.90 -4.61
N TYR A 361 12.24 2.11 -3.44
CA TYR A 361 12.79 1.07 -2.56
C TYR A 361 12.20 1.17 -1.15
N ASP A 362 10.94 1.59 -1.10
CA ASP A 362 10.24 1.73 0.14
C ASP A 362 9.62 0.39 0.54
N ASP A 363 10.33 -0.34 1.39
CA ASP A 363 9.87 -1.54 2.10
C ASP A 363 8.49 -1.38 2.78
N ARG A 364 7.91 -0.16 2.83
CA ARG A 364 6.54 0.10 3.30
C ARG A 364 5.49 -0.52 2.38
N ILE A 365 5.63 -0.44 1.05
CA ILE A 365 4.66 -1.06 0.12
C ILE A 365 4.81 -2.58 0.11
N ASP A 366 6.03 -3.12 0.12
CA ASP A 366 6.24 -4.56 0.23
C ASP A 366 5.77 -5.12 1.58
N LYS A 367 5.85 -4.35 2.68
CA LYS A 367 5.23 -4.74 3.97
C LYS A 367 3.70 -4.70 3.93
N VAL A 368 3.11 -3.76 3.20
CA VAL A 368 1.66 -3.67 3.02
C VAL A 368 1.18 -4.76 2.05
N ILE A 369 1.91 -5.07 0.98
CA ILE A 369 1.66 -6.18 0.06
C ILE A 369 1.87 -7.52 0.77
N GLU A 370 2.93 -7.69 1.56
CA GLU A 370 3.10 -8.88 2.41
C GLU A 370 1.99 -9.03 3.46
N ASP A 371 1.47 -7.92 4.00
CA ASP A 371 0.33 -7.94 4.93
C ASP A 371 -1.00 -8.19 4.19
N ILE A 372 -1.15 -7.74 2.95
CA ILE A 372 -2.30 -8.04 2.07
C ILE A 372 -2.24 -9.51 1.65
N ASP A 373 -1.10 -10.03 1.18
CA ASP A 373 -0.88 -11.42 0.77
C ASP A 373 -0.98 -12.39 1.95
N ARG A 374 -0.50 -12.01 3.14
CA ARG A 374 -0.78 -12.76 4.40
C ARG A 374 -2.26 -12.82 4.75
N ASN A 375 -3.07 -11.90 4.25
CA ASN A 375 -4.51 -11.84 4.53
C ASN A 375 -5.39 -12.22 3.33
N ARG A 376 -4.81 -12.41 2.13
CA ARG A 376 -5.51 -12.80 0.90
C ARG A 376 -6.16 -14.17 1.02
N GLU A 377 -5.47 -15.14 1.64
CA GLU A 377 -6.06 -16.44 1.97
C GLU A 377 -7.24 -16.36 2.96
N LYS A 378 -7.33 -15.31 3.79
CA LYS A 378 -8.49 -15.10 4.67
C LYS A 378 -9.69 -14.56 3.93
N TRP A 379 -9.49 -13.72 2.90
CA TRP A 379 -10.57 -13.13 2.10
C TRP A 379 -11.11 -14.09 1.04
N GLU A 380 -10.26 -14.97 0.48
CA GLU A 380 -10.66 -15.98 -0.51
C GLU A 380 -11.28 -17.26 0.09
N SER A 381 -11.28 -17.41 1.43
CA SER A 381 -11.79 -18.61 2.11
C SER A 381 -13.31 -18.62 2.40
N VAL A 382 -14.07 -17.62 1.97
CA VAL A 382 -15.53 -17.61 2.14
C VAL A 382 -16.15 -18.41 1.01
N GLY A 383 -16.57 -19.65 1.31
CA GLY A 383 -17.20 -20.55 0.35
C GLY A 383 -18.42 -19.93 -0.34
N THR A 384 -18.72 -20.42 -1.55
CA THR A 384 -19.85 -20.00 -2.37
C THR A 384 -21.16 -19.99 -1.56
N ILE A 385 -21.70 -18.79 -1.31
CA ILE A 385 -22.96 -18.59 -0.58
C ILE A 385 -24.10 -19.18 -1.43
N SER A 386 -24.80 -20.19 -0.91
CA SER A 386 -25.97 -20.80 -1.55
C SER A 386 -27.28 -20.23 -1.01
N LYS A 387 -28.40 -20.38 -1.73
CA LYS A 387 -29.73 -19.90 -1.32
C LYS A 387 -30.14 -20.37 0.09
N ASP A 388 -29.68 -21.57 0.49
CA ASP A 388 -29.94 -22.16 1.82
C ASP A 388 -29.10 -21.54 2.95
N SER A 389 -28.09 -20.73 2.61
CA SER A 389 -27.19 -20.09 3.57
C SER A 389 -27.79 -18.82 4.19
N TYR A 390 -28.86 -18.28 3.60
CA TYR A 390 -29.59 -17.13 4.13
C TYR A 390 -30.64 -17.59 5.16
N PRO A 391 -30.88 -16.85 6.26
CA PRO A 391 -31.86 -17.22 7.27
C PRO A 391 -33.31 -17.10 6.78
N ASP A 392 -34.17 -18.04 7.16
CA ASP A 392 -35.63 -17.98 6.93
C ASP A 392 -36.33 -17.06 7.94
N ASN A 393 -35.90 -15.80 7.97
CA ASN A 393 -36.52 -14.78 8.80
C ASN A 393 -37.55 -13.99 7.99
N LYS A 394 -38.65 -13.62 8.63
CA LYS A 394 -39.66 -12.72 8.04
C LYS A 394 -39.01 -11.37 7.72
N PRO A 395 -39.00 -10.90 6.46
CA PRO A 395 -38.44 -9.58 6.12
C PRO A 395 -39.27 -8.42 6.69
N SER A 396 -38.67 -7.24 6.83
CA SER A 396 -39.43 -6.01 7.07
C SER A 396 -40.31 -5.66 5.87
N PRO A 397 -41.47 -5.00 6.10
CA PRO A 397 -42.29 -4.49 5.01
C PRO A 397 -41.54 -3.41 4.22
N PRO A 398 -41.62 -3.38 2.88
CA PRO A 398 -41.05 -2.31 2.07
C PRO A 398 -41.57 -0.93 2.49
N THR A 399 -40.65 0.04 2.60
CA THR A 399 -40.94 1.43 3.00
C THR A 399 -40.82 2.39 1.81
N ASN A 400 -41.38 3.60 1.94
CA ASN A 400 -41.40 4.62 0.89
C ASN A 400 -41.97 4.11 -0.45
N VAL A 401 -43.09 3.39 -0.37
CA VAL A 401 -43.77 2.89 -1.58
C VAL A 401 -44.49 4.05 -2.27
N GLU A 402 -43.91 4.53 -3.36
CA GLU A 402 -44.41 5.65 -4.16
C GLU A 402 -44.91 5.15 -5.51
N ALA A 403 -46.06 5.65 -5.96
CA ALA A 403 -46.62 5.34 -7.26
C ALA A 403 -46.85 6.63 -8.06
N TYR A 404 -46.31 6.67 -9.28
CA TYR A 404 -46.42 7.79 -10.20
C TYR A 404 -47.19 7.38 -11.45
N GLY A 405 -48.26 8.11 -11.75
CA GLY A 405 -49.04 7.90 -12.97
C GLY A 405 -48.43 8.64 -14.16
N ALA A 406 -48.13 7.90 -15.22
CA ALA A 406 -47.73 8.43 -16.52
C ALA A 406 -48.81 8.11 -17.59
N PHE A 407 -48.46 8.24 -18.88
CA PHE A 407 -49.36 7.85 -19.96
C PHE A 407 -49.46 6.33 -20.08
N LYS A 408 -50.65 5.79 -19.77
CA LYS A 408 -50.92 4.34 -19.81
C LYS A 408 -49.99 3.48 -18.94
N THR A 409 -49.23 4.07 -18.04
CA THR A 409 -48.27 3.36 -17.20
C THR A 409 -48.28 3.98 -15.82
N ILE A 410 -48.33 3.15 -14.79
CA ILE A 410 -48.10 3.56 -13.40
C ILE A 410 -46.78 2.94 -12.98
N GLN A 411 -45.85 3.79 -12.57
CA GLN A 411 -44.53 3.39 -12.11
C GLN A 411 -44.53 3.38 -10.58
N ILE A 412 -44.20 2.24 -9.98
CA ILE A 412 -44.14 2.05 -8.53
C ILE A 412 -42.68 1.85 -8.12
N TYR A 413 -42.25 2.54 -7.06
CA TYR A 413 -40.92 2.43 -6.46
C TYR A 413 -41.04 2.22 -4.96
N TRP A 414 -40.03 1.60 -4.36
CA TRP A 414 -39.89 1.48 -2.90
C TRP A 414 -38.41 1.42 -2.53
N ASP A 415 -38.10 1.65 -1.26
CA ASP A 415 -36.74 1.46 -0.76
C ASP A 415 -36.44 -0.03 -0.62
N TYR A 416 -35.20 -0.43 -0.92
CA TYR A 416 -34.74 -1.77 -0.59
C TYR A 416 -34.84 -2.01 0.91
N THR A 417 -35.38 -3.17 1.28
CA THR A 417 -35.29 -3.68 2.64
C THR A 417 -33.83 -4.07 2.90
N ASP A 418 -33.17 -3.40 3.85
CA ASP A 418 -31.73 -3.53 4.18
C ASP A 418 -31.29 -4.95 4.61
N GLU A 419 -32.24 -5.88 4.73
CA GLU A 419 -31.99 -7.26 5.06
C GLU A 419 -31.44 -8.07 3.88
N ILE A 420 -30.17 -8.46 4.00
CA ILE A 420 -29.39 -9.26 3.04
C ILE A 420 -30.03 -10.62 2.64
N TYR A 421 -31.11 -11.05 3.28
CA TYR A 421 -31.80 -12.32 3.04
C TYR A 421 -33.10 -12.19 2.22
N VAL A 422 -33.40 -10.99 1.71
CA VAL A 422 -34.54 -10.76 0.80
C VAL A 422 -34.20 -11.20 -0.62
N ASP A 423 -35.04 -12.08 -1.18
CA ASP A 423 -34.88 -12.70 -2.50
C ASP A 423 -35.65 -11.93 -3.57
N ALA A 424 -36.85 -11.47 -3.24
CA ALA A 424 -37.74 -10.77 -4.16
C ALA A 424 -38.79 -9.94 -3.42
N TYR A 425 -39.40 -8.99 -4.12
CA TYR A 425 -40.60 -8.29 -3.70
C TYR A 425 -41.79 -8.76 -4.53
N GLU A 426 -42.99 -8.68 -3.96
CA GLU A 426 -44.25 -8.91 -4.67
C GLU A 426 -45.09 -7.64 -4.65
N VAL A 427 -45.58 -7.23 -5.82
CA VAL A 427 -46.44 -6.06 -6.00
C VAL A 427 -47.85 -6.52 -6.32
N TYR A 428 -48.80 -6.04 -5.54
CA TYR A 428 -50.22 -6.32 -5.69
C TYR A 428 -50.96 -5.03 -6.03
N GLY A 429 -51.96 -5.08 -6.92
CA GLY A 429 -52.72 -3.90 -7.30
C GLY A 429 -54.18 -4.15 -7.63
N SER A 430 -55.03 -3.15 -7.35
CA SER A 430 -56.46 -3.15 -7.65
C SER A 430 -56.98 -1.74 -7.94
N GLN A 431 -58.11 -1.62 -8.65
CA GLN A 431 -58.82 -0.33 -8.79
C GLN A 431 -59.71 0.00 -7.58
N VAL A 432 -59.85 -0.94 -6.64
CA VAL A 432 -60.64 -0.77 -5.42
C VAL A 432 -59.72 -0.32 -4.28
N LYS A 433 -60.07 0.80 -3.63
CA LYS A 433 -59.35 1.29 -2.44
C LYS A 433 -59.46 0.29 -1.30
N GLU A 434 -58.39 0.12 -0.52
CA GLU A 434 -58.36 -0.78 0.65
C GLU A 434 -58.75 -2.25 0.33
N PHE A 435 -58.44 -2.75 -0.87
CA PHE A 435 -58.67 -4.16 -1.22
C PHE A 435 -57.85 -5.13 -0.34
N GLU A 436 -58.37 -6.33 -0.08
CA GLU A 436 -57.61 -7.41 0.56
C GLU A 436 -56.70 -8.10 -0.47
N PRO A 437 -55.36 -8.06 -0.34
CA PRO A 437 -54.48 -8.67 -1.33
C PRO A 437 -54.58 -10.19 -1.33
N ASP A 438 -54.89 -10.75 -2.50
CA ASP A 438 -54.89 -12.20 -2.76
C ASP A 438 -54.18 -12.52 -4.08
N SER A 439 -54.06 -13.81 -4.42
CA SER A 439 -53.36 -14.25 -5.64
C SER A 439 -53.89 -13.65 -6.95
N GLN A 440 -55.13 -13.16 -7.01
CA GLN A 440 -55.69 -12.53 -8.22
C GLN A 440 -55.22 -11.08 -8.40
N HIS A 441 -54.73 -10.46 -7.32
CA HIS A 441 -54.22 -9.09 -7.33
C HIS A 441 -52.70 -9.02 -7.51
N LEU A 442 -51.97 -10.15 -7.57
CA LEU A 442 -50.52 -10.18 -7.78
C LEU A 442 -50.20 -9.72 -9.20
N LEU A 443 -49.50 -8.59 -9.31
CA LEU A 443 -49.11 -8.01 -10.60
C LEU A 443 -47.66 -8.37 -10.97
N TRP A 444 -46.77 -8.48 -9.99
CA TRP A 444 -45.35 -8.71 -10.25
C TRP A 444 -44.57 -9.30 -9.07
N LYS A 445 -43.49 -10.01 -9.38
CA LYS A 445 -42.49 -10.50 -8.42
C LYS A 445 -41.07 -10.41 -8.99
N GLY A 446 -40.12 -9.83 -8.24
CA GLY A 446 -38.71 -9.76 -8.64
C GLY A 446 -37.81 -9.06 -7.62
N SER A 447 -36.51 -9.06 -7.85
CA SER A 447 -35.50 -8.59 -6.88
C SER A 447 -35.23 -7.09 -6.88
N VAL A 448 -35.77 -6.34 -7.85
CA VAL A 448 -35.56 -4.90 -7.96
C VAL A 448 -36.62 -4.11 -7.20
N SER A 449 -36.28 -2.91 -6.73
CA SER A 449 -37.18 -2.07 -5.92
C SER A 449 -38.11 -1.15 -6.73
N ALA A 450 -38.42 -1.55 -7.97
CA ALA A 450 -39.27 -0.80 -8.89
C ALA A 450 -40.07 -1.72 -9.81
N PHE A 451 -41.30 -1.32 -10.15
CA PHE A 451 -42.16 -2.04 -11.08
C PHE A 451 -43.01 -1.08 -11.93
N SER A 452 -43.15 -1.39 -13.22
CA SER A 452 -43.96 -0.61 -14.16
C SER A 452 -45.24 -1.37 -14.53
N HIS A 453 -46.39 -0.81 -14.17
CA HIS A 453 -47.71 -1.39 -14.45
C HIS A 453 -48.39 -0.66 -15.61
N ILE A 454 -48.51 -1.33 -16.76
CA ILE A 454 -49.16 -0.78 -17.97
C ILE A 454 -50.68 -0.95 -17.85
N VAL A 455 -51.42 0.16 -17.90
CA VAL A 455 -52.89 0.23 -17.77
C VAL A 455 -53.49 1.24 -18.77
N GLU A 456 -54.81 1.37 -18.86
CA GLU A 456 -55.39 2.39 -19.76
C GLU A 456 -55.34 3.81 -19.15
N THR A 457 -55.53 4.85 -19.95
CA THR A 457 -55.53 6.24 -19.45
C THR A 457 -56.74 6.55 -18.58
N ASP A 458 -56.59 7.45 -17.60
CA ASP A 458 -57.66 7.86 -16.66
C ASP A 458 -58.12 6.72 -15.73
N GLN A 459 -57.20 5.82 -15.39
CA GLN A 459 -57.44 4.72 -14.46
C GLN A 459 -56.71 4.94 -13.13
N LYS A 460 -57.46 4.92 -12.03
CA LYS A 460 -56.93 4.96 -10.67
C LYS A 460 -56.67 3.55 -10.15
N TRP A 461 -55.49 3.32 -9.62
CA TRP A 461 -55.06 2.06 -9.03
C TRP A 461 -54.44 2.27 -7.64
N TYR A 462 -54.58 1.26 -6.80
CA TYR A 462 -54.05 1.17 -5.45
C TYR A 462 -53.10 -0.03 -5.37
N TYR A 463 -51.97 0.11 -4.68
CA TYR A 463 -50.93 -0.91 -4.63
C TYR A 463 -50.48 -1.23 -3.21
N TYR A 464 -50.11 -2.49 -3.00
CA TYR A 464 -49.38 -2.98 -1.84
C TYR A 464 -48.12 -3.70 -2.31
N VAL A 465 -47.02 -3.55 -1.56
CA VAL A 465 -45.77 -4.26 -1.82
C VAL A 465 -45.38 -5.04 -0.57
N ARG A 466 -44.80 -6.22 -0.74
CA ARG A 466 -44.20 -7.00 0.36
C ARG A 466 -42.89 -7.64 -0.10
N ALA A 467 -41.95 -7.83 0.82
CA ALA A 467 -40.71 -8.55 0.59
C ALA A 467 -40.87 -10.05 0.84
N ILE A 468 -40.09 -10.87 0.15
CA ILE A 468 -40.05 -12.33 0.22
C ILE A 468 -38.59 -12.72 0.42
N ASN A 469 -38.29 -13.50 1.46
CA ASN A 469 -36.94 -14.00 1.68
C ASN A 469 -36.60 -15.19 0.76
N HIS A 470 -35.34 -15.64 0.79
CA HIS A 470 -34.86 -16.78 0.00
C HIS A 470 -35.58 -18.12 0.29
N HIS A 471 -36.38 -18.21 1.35
CA HIS A 471 -37.16 -19.41 1.72
C HIS A 471 -38.65 -19.28 1.42
N GLY A 472 -39.09 -18.15 0.86
CA GLY A 472 -40.49 -17.90 0.51
C GLY A 472 -41.35 -17.30 1.62
N THR A 473 -40.77 -16.94 2.75
CA THR A 473 -41.48 -16.25 3.86
C THR A 473 -41.67 -14.77 3.50
N ALA A 474 -42.93 -14.33 3.60
CA ALA A 474 -43.34 -12.99 3.21
C ALA A 474 -43.38 -12.00 4.38
N SER A 475 -42.98 -10.75 4.13
CA SER A 475 -43.15 -9.63 5.07
C SER A 475 -44.62 -9.30 5.30
N ASP A 476 -44.86 -8.41 6.26
CA ASP A 476 -46.14 -7.68 6.30
C ASP A 476 -46.26 -6.77 5.06
N TRP A 477 -47.48 -6.31 4.77
CA TRP A 477 -47.74 -5.41 3.64
C TRP A 477 -47.21 -4.01 3.93
N SER A 478 -46.74 -3.33 2.88
CA SER A 478 -46.47 -1.89 2.92
C SER A 478 -47.73 -1.08 3.23
N GLU A 479 -47.58 0.22 3.46
CA GLU A 479 -48.72 1.13 3.35
C GLU A 479 -49.26 1.12 1.91
N GLN A 480 -50.57 1.32 1.77
CA GLN A 480 -51.22 1.37 0.46
C GLN A 480 -50.86 2.68 -0.24
N THR A 481 -50.35 2.59 -1.46
CA THR A 481 -50.11 3.77 -2.32
C THR A 481 -51.10 3.82 -3.47
N GLU A 482 -51.30 4.98 -4.09
CA GLU A 482 -52.25 5.17 -5.19
C GLU A 482 -51.67 6.04 -6.31
N ALA A 483 -52.08 5.76 -7.55
CA ALA A 483 -51.74 6.59 -8.70
C ALA A 483 -52.85 6.53 -9.76
N ILE A 484 -52.90 7.57 -10.60
CA ILE A 484 -53.86 7.70 -11.71
C ILE A 484 -53.08 7.93 -12.99
N THR A 485 -53.32 7.13 -14.03
CA THR A 485 -52.71 7.38 -15.35
C THR A 485 -53.27 8.63 -16.00
N HIS A 486 -52.39 9.43 -16.59
CA HIS A 486 -52.77 10.64 -17.30
C HIS A 486 -53.01 10.34 -18.79
N ARG A 487 -53.89 11.11 -19.43
CA ARG A 487 -54.00 11.11 -20.90
C ARG A 487 -52.88 11.96 -21.48
N VAL A 488 -52.16 11.46 -22.49
CA VAL A 488 -51.35 12.34 -23.35
C VAL A 488 -52.33 13.17 -24.14
N ILE A 489 -52.33 14.47 -23.83
CA ILE A 489 -53.00 15.45 -24.68
C ILE A 489 -52.13 15.53 -25.93
N SER A 490 -52.57 14.94 -27.05
CA SER A 490 -51.85 15.07 -28.31
C SER A 490 -51.78 16.55 -28.72
N GLU A 491 -50.78 16.95 -29.50
CA GLU A 491 -50.66 18.33 -30.01
C GLU A 491 -51.95 18.79 -30.72
N ASP A 492 -52.69 17.86 -31.34
CA ASP A 492 -53.99 18.11 -31.97
C ASP A 492 -55.07 18.55 -30.96
N ILE A 493 -54.98 18.08 -29.71
CA ILE A 493 -55.89 18.43 -28.60
C ILE A 493 -55.39 19.67 -27.85
N LEU A 494 -54.06 19.88 -27.74
CA LEU A 494 -53.47 20.99 -27.00
C LEU A 494 -53.48 22.32 -27.80
N PHE A 495 -53.31 22.24 -29.13
CA PHE A 495 -53.13 23.42 -29.99
C PHE A 495 -54.10 23.52 -31.17
N GLY A 496 -54.94 22.51 -31.38
CA GLY A 496 -55.85 22.40 -32.53
C GLY A 496 -55.14 21.92 -33.80
N GLU A 497 -55.88 21.20 -34.66
CA GLU A 497 -55.41 20.48 -35.86
C GLU A 497 -54.44 21.29 -36.74
N GLY A 498 -54.63 22.61 -36.86
CA GLY A 498 -53.78 23.47 -37.69
C GLY A 498 -52.41 23.84 -37.11
N LEU A 499 -52.22 23.88 -35.79
CA LEU A 499 -50.95 24.29 -35.18
C LEU A 499 -49.99 23.09 -34.99
N ALA A 500 -50.55 21.91 -34.74
CA ALA A 500 -49.81 20.66 -34.60
C ALA A 500 -49.14 20.23 -35.91
N GLU A 501 -49.83 20.39 -37.05
CA GLU A 501 -49.26 20.09 -38.38
C GLU A 501 -48.06 21.00 -38.72
N ARG A 502 -48.12 22.28 -38.31
CA ARG A 502 -47.05 23.26 -38.48
C ARG A 502 -45.80 22.94 -37.66
N MET A 503 -45.97 22.42 -36.44
CA MET A 503 -44.85 22.05 -35.56
C MET A 503 -44.14 20.77 -36.04
N ARG A 504 -44.89 19.78 -36.56
CA ARG A 504 -44.29 18.60 -37.20
C ARG A 504 -43.48 18.95 -38.44
N GLU A 505 -43.96 19.92 -39.24
CA GLU A 505 -43.20 20.45 -40.39
C GLU A 505 -41.89 21.14 -39.95
N LEU A 506 -41.94 21.95 -38.89
CA LEU A 506 -40.77 22.68 -38.38
C LEU A 506 -39.72 21.73 -37.77
N HIS A 507 -40.15 20.67 -37.09
CA HIS A 507 -39.23 19.67 -36.53
C HIS A 507 -38.50 18.90 -37.63
N ASN A 508 -39.20 18.52 -38.71
CA ASN A 508 -38.62 17.83 -39.86
C ASN A 508 -37.63 18.71 -40.65
N ILE A 509 -37.86 20.02 -40.68
CA ILE A 509 -36.94 21.00 -41.29
C ILE A 509 -35.68 21.19 -40.43
N SER A 510 -35.80 21.10 -39.10
CA SER A 510 -34.67 21.20 -38.16
C SER A 510 -33.68 20.04 -38.31
N ASP A 511 -34.18 18.82 -38.48
CA ASP A 511 -33.33 17.63 -38.66
C ASP A 511 -32.59 17.63 -40.01
N ILE A 512 -33.17 18.24 -41.05
CA ILE A 512 -32.53 18.39 -42.37
C ILE A 512 -31.35 19.38 -42.33
N ILE A 513 -31.36 20.36 -41.42
CA ILE A 513 -30.29 21.37 -41.30
C ILE A 513 -29.14 20.89 -40.39
N GLY A 514 -29.43 20.02 -39.41
CA GLY A 514 -28.45 19.59 -38.40
C GLY A 514 -27.40 18.58 -38.86
N ALA A 515 -27.66 17.79 -39.90
CA ALA A 515 -26.77 16.68 -40.30
C ALA A 515 -25.93 16.93 -41.57
N GLY A 516 -25.99 18.12 -42.17
CA GLY A 516 -25.19 18.43 -43.37
C GLY A 516 -25.33 19.87 -43.81
N GLY A 517 -24.34 20.69 -43.47
CA GLY A 517 -24.33 22.13 -43.72
C GLY A 517 -24.69 22.53 -45.16
N VAL A 518 -25.51 23.57 -45.27
CA VAL A 518 -25.87 24.23 -46.53
C VAL A 518 -24.60 24.76 -47.21
N SER A 519 -24.30 24.30 -48.43
CA SER A 519 -23.23 24.90 -49.24
C SER A 519 -23.74 26.16 -49.96
N PHE A 520 -22.87 27.17 -50.15
CA PHE A 520 -23.18 28.48 -50.74
C PHE A 520 -23.74 28.45 -52.19
N GLU A 521 -23.69 27.27 -52.83
CA GLU A 521 -24.19 27.03 -54.18
C GLU A 521 -25.68 26.65 -54.20
N GLN A 522 -26.26 26.28 -53.06
CA GLN A 522 -27.66 25.86 -52.95
C GLN A 522 -28.65 27.01 -52.65
N ILE A 523 -28.15 28.23 -52.47
CA ILE A 523 -29.00 29.43 -52.28
C ILE A 523 -29.45 29.95 -53.66
N SER A 524 -30.77 30.07 -53.85
CA SER A 524 -31.36 30.55 -55.11
C SER A 524 -30.85 31.94 -55.48
N GLN A 525 -30.71 32.20 -56.79
CA GLN A 525 -30.26 33.50 -57.29
C GLN A 525 -31.21 34.65 -56.89
N GLU A 526 -32.46 34.33 -56.55
CA GLU A 526 -33.47 35.25 -56.08
C GLU A 526 -33.20 35.73 -54.64
N ALA A 527 -32.71 34.84 -53.76
CA ALA A 527 -32.26 35.19 -52.42
C ALA A 527 -30.96 36.02 -52.43
N LYS A 528 -30.02 35.73 -53.36
CA LYS A 528 -28.80 36.56 -53.55
C LYS A 528 -29.13 37.99 -54.00
N ASN A 529 -30.16 38.16 -54.81
CA ASN A 529 -30.62 39.48 -55.28
C ASN A 529 -31.36 40.27 -54.18
N LEU A 530 -32.11 39.59 -53.30
CA LEU A 530 -32.83 40.23 -52.19
C LEU A 530 -31.88 40.72 -51.07
N VAL A 531 -30.83 39.96 -50.74
CA VAL A 531 -29.82 40.38 -49.76
C VAL A 531 -29.03 41.60 -50.26
N THR A 532 -28.77 41.68 -51.57
CA THR A 532 -28.08 42.85 -52.17
C THR A 532 -29.00 44.08 -52.25
N GLN A 533 -30.34 43.91 -52.26
CA GLN A 533 -31.30 45.01 -52.27
C GLN A 533 -31.71 45.54 -50.88
N GLN A 534 -31.44 44.81 -49.79
CA GLN A 534 -31.81 45.22 -48.42
C GLN A 534 -30.63 45.57 -47.50
N ALA A 535 -29.39 45.47 -47.97
CA ALA A 535 -28.24 46.05 -47.28
C ALA A 535 -28.17 47.56 -47.56
N LYS A 536 -28.65 48.39 -46.62
CA LYS A 536 -28.40 49.83 -46.64
C LYS A 536 -26.92 50.08 -46.29
N GLN A 537 -26.07 50.28 -47.31
CA GLN A 537 -24.71 50.75 -47.09
C GLN A 537 -24.74 52.24 -46.73
N TYR A 538 -24.42 52.56 -45.47
CA TYR A 538 -24.04 53.92 -45.09
C TYR A 538 -22.64 54.19 -45.64
N THR A 539 -22.47 55.31 -46.31
CA THR A 539 -21.14 55.74 -46.77
C THR A 539 -20.31 56.21 -45.58
N ASP A 540 -18.98 56.06 -45.64
CA ASP A 540 -18.07 56.60 -44.61
C ASP A 540 -18.30 58.12 -44.39
N SER A 541 -18.80 58.83 -45.41
CA SER A 541 -19.19 60.24 -45.30
C SER A 541 -20.43 60.45 -44.41
N GLU A 542 -21.43 59.56 -44.44
CA GLU A 542 -22.65 59.68 -43.64
C GLU A 542 -22.39 59.30 -42.16
N ILE A 543 -21.47 58.38 -41.91
CA ILE A 543 -21.02 58.00 -40.56
C ILE A 543 -20.16 59.12 -39.94
N THR A 544 -19.26 59.72 -40.73
CA THR A 544 -18.40 60.82 -40.26
C THR A 544 -19.21 62.09 -39.97
N GLN A 545 -20.18 62.43 -40.83
CA GLN A 545 -21.05 63.59 -40.64
C GLN A 545 -21.93 63.48 -39.39
N THR A 546 -22.44 62.29 -39.08
CA THR A 546 -23.24 62.06 -37.87
C THR A 546 -22.38 62.12 -36.59
N ARG A 547 -21.13 61.63 -36.63
CA ARG A 547 -20.19 61.74 -35.50
C ARG A 547 -19.81 63.20 -35.24
N ASP A 548 -19.50 63.97 -36.28
CA ASP A 548 -19.09 65.37 -36.15
C ASP A 548 -20.24 66.28 -35.69
N GLU A 549 -21.50 66.00 -36.09
CA GLU A 549 -22.69 66.71 -35.59
C GLU A 549 -22.96 66.46 -34.10
N VAL A 550 -22.71 65.24 -33.60
CA VAL A 550 -22.89 64.91 -32.18
C VAL A 550 -21.79 65.57 -31.33
N MET A 551 -20.53 65.57 -31.79
CA MET A 551 -19.41 66.15 -31.04
C MET A 551 -19.43 67.69 -31.07
N ALA A 552 -19.87 68.31 -32.17
CA ALA A 552 -20.07 69.76 -32.25
C ALA A 552 -21.21 70.27 -31.35
N ASN A 553 -22.26 69.46 -31.13
CA ASN A 553 -23.33 69.80 -30.20
C ASN A 553 -22.87 69.75 -28.73
N VAL A 554 -21.98 68.81 -28.36
CA VAL A 554 -21.39 68.71 -27.02
C VAL A 554 -20.46 69.91 -26.72
N SER A 555 -19.68 70.37 -27.69
CA SER A 555 -18.82 71.57 -27.55
C SER A 555 -19.62 72.88 -27.40
N ASN A 556 -20.89 72.93 -27.83
CA ASN A 556 -21.76 74.10 -27.66
C ASN A 556 -22.55 74.07 -26.33
N LEU A 557 -22.49 72.96 -25.58
CA LEU A 557 -23.17 72.75 -24.29
C LEU A 557 -22.27 73.01 -23.07
N SER A 558 -20.94 73.17 -23.25
CA SER A 558 -19.98 73.49 -22.20
C SER A 558 -19.01 74.61 -22.65
N ASN A 559 -18.91 75.70 -21.87
CA ASN A 559 -18.05 76.86 -22.21
C ASN A 559 -16.55 76.62 -22.00
N ASP A 560 -16.18 75.52 -21.33
CA ASP A 560 -14.82 75.26 -20.85
C ASP A 560 -14.04 74.27 -21.73
N LEU A 561 -14.71 73.67 -22.73
CA LEU A 561 -14.16 72.65 -23.61
C LEU A 561 -14.15 73.12 -25.08
N GLU A 562 -13.09 72.79 -25.83
CA GLU A 562 -12.99 73.00 -27.29
C GLU A 562 -12.75 71.67 -28.01
N TYR A 563 -13.42 71.47 -29.15
CA TYR A 563 -13.17 70.32 -30.02
C TYR A 563 -12.06 70.65 -31.02
N VAL A 564 -10.87 70.12 -30.80
CA VAL A 564 -9.68 70.35 -31.64
C VAL A 564 -9.13 69.00 -32.08
N GLU A 565 -8.96 68.81 -33.40
CA GLU A 565 -8.33 67.61 -34.01
C GLU A 565 -8.93 66.25 -33.58
N GLY A 566 -10.26 66.20 -33.34
CA GLY A 566 -10.97 64.94 -33.09
C GLY A 566 -11.11 64.55 -31.61
N GLN A 567 -10.71 65.41 -30.67
CA GLN A 567 -10.88 65.21 -29.22
C GLN A 567 -11.37 66.50 -28.53
N LEU A 568 -12.12 66.36 -27.42
CA LEU A 568 -12.56 67.47 -26.56
C LEU A 568 -11.47 67.79 -25.53
N VAL A 569 -11.00 69.04 -25.48
CA VAL A 569 -9.90 69.49 -24.60
C VAL A 569 -10.28 70.75 -23.82
N ASP A 570 -9.79 70.86 -22.57
CA ASP A 570 -10.02 72.01 -21.66
C ASP A 570 -9.20 73.26 -22.08
N LYS A 571 -9.82 74.45 -22.03
CA LYS A 571 -9.23 75.72 -22.52
C LYS A 571 -8.21 76.40 -21.56
N VAL A 572 -7.29 75.68 -20.90
CA VAL A 572 -6.36 76.30 -19.93
C VAL A 572 -4.91 76.42 -20.42
N ASN A 573 -4.36 77.60 -20.12
CA ASN A 573 -3.13 78.26 -20.60
C ASN A 573 -1.80 77.51 -20.39
N ILE A 574 -0.89 77.72 -21.34
CA ILE A 574 0.37 77.00 -21.61
C ILE A 574 1.62 77.53 -20.83
N ASN A 575 1.46 78.31 -19.76
CA ASN A 575 2.55 79.16 -19.26
C ASN A 575 3.32 78.74 -17.98
N ASP A 576 3.11 77.56 -17.37
CA ASP A 576 3.86 77.16 -16.17
C ASP A 576 4.54 75.77 -16.30
N VAL A 577 5.56 75.69 -17.16
CA VAL A 577 6.46 74.52 -17.29
C VAL A 577 7.55 74.55 -16.22
N TYR A 578 7.80 73.42 -15.54
CA TYR A 578 8.97 73.21 -14.66
C TYR A 578 10.07 72.38 -15.35
N THR A 579 11.32 72.77 -15.10
CA THR A 579 12.54 72.27 -15.78
C THR A 579 13.15 71.05 -15.07
N ILE A 580 14.11 70.39 -15.72
CA ILE A 580 14.85 69.23 -15.16
C ILE A 580 15.59 69.55 -13.84
N SER A 581 15.89 70.82 -13.53
CA SER A 581 16.44 71.24 -12.23
C SER A 581 15.37 71.40 -11.12
N ASP A 582 14.11 71.59 -11.49
CA ASP A 582 12.95 71.60 -10.59
C ASP A 582 12.49 70.17 -10.27
N ILE A 583 12.74 69.25 -11.21
CA ILE A 583 12.50 67.80 -11.11
C ILE A 583 13.45 67.12 -10.10
N ASP A 584 14.68 67.61 -9.91
CA ASP A 584 15.63 67.02 -8.95
C ASP A 584 15.49 67.55 -7.51
N ASN A 585 15.16 68.83 -7.28
CA ASN A 585 15.17 69.39 -5.92
C ASN A 585 13.82 69.32 -5.17
N MET A 586 12.72 68.93 -5.85
CA MET A 586 11.52 68.40 -5.18
C MET A 586 11.56 66.87 -5.04
N ILE A 587 12.70 66.20 -5.27
CA ILE A 587 12.94 64.86 -4.70
C ILE A 587 12.90 64.89 -3.15
N SER A 588 13.05 66.06 -2.50
CA SER A 588 12.70 66.24 -1.07
C SER A 588 11.18 66.19 -0.78
N ASN A 589 10.34 66.24 -1.82
CA ASN A 589 8.87 66.19 -1.79
C ASN A 589 8.32 64.82 -2.26
N LYS A 590 8.97 63.70 -1.90
CA LYS A 590 8.39 62.36 -2.14
C LYS A 590 8.03 61.56 -0.88
N VAL A 591 8.60 61.89 0.28
CA VAL A 591 7.99 61.65 1.61
C VAL A 591 8.41 62.81 2.52
N SER A 592 7.54 63.79 2.77
CA SER A 592 7.79 64.73 3.87
C SER A 592 7.59 63.99 5.20
N LEU A 593 8.22 64.46 6.30
CA LEU A 593 7.86 64.02 7.66
C LEU A 593 6.34 64.18 7.89
N THR A 594 5.70 65.12 7.19
CA THR A 594 4.26 65.29 7.09
C THR A 594 3.55 64.23 6.23
N ARG A 595 4.14 63.62 5.19
CA ARG A 595 3.52 62.52 4.40
C ARG A 595 3.65 61.18 5.10
N TYR A 596 4.72 60.96 5.87
CA TYR A 596 4.80 59.83 6.80
C TYR A 596 3.88 60.04 8.02
N GLU A 597 3.72 61.27 8.54
CA GLU A 597 2.76 61.59 9.61
C GLU A 597 1.30 61.70 9.11
N THR A 598 1.02 62.04 7.84
CA THR A 598 -0.32 62.02 7.20
C THR A 598 -0.68 60.65 6.63
N ASP A 599 0.26 59.81 6.19
CA ASP A 599 -0.02 58.40 5.87
C ASP A 599 -0.08 57.57 7.17
N HIS A 600 0.63 57.94 8.24
CA HIS A 600 0.45 57.34 9.57
C HIS A 600 -0.82 57.86 10.26
N GLU A 601 -1.19 59.16 10.18
CA GLU A 601 -2.50 59.66 10.62
C GLU A 601 -3.63 59.27 9.68
N GLY A 602 -3.36 58.96 8.41
CA GLY A 602 -4.29 58.49 7.39
C GLY A 602 -4.50 56.98 7.46
N VAL A 603 -3.47 56.20 7.80
CA VAL A 603 -3.59 54.78 8.18
C VAL A 603 -4.13 54.65 9.60
N VAL A 604 -3.89 55.60 10.52
CA VAL A 604 -4.57 55.65 11.82
C VAL A 604 -6.00 56.18 11.68
N GLN A 605 -6.32 57.11 10.76
CA GLN A 605 -7.68 57.53 10.44
C GLN A 605 -8.44 56.50 9.60
N ASP A 606 -7.77 55.77 8.69
CA ASP A 606 -8.34 54.62 7.98
C ASP A 606 -8.45 53.45 8.94
N LEU A 607 -7.49 53.18 9.84
CA LEU A 607 -7.68 52.16 10.88
C LEU A 607 -8.71 52.58 11.91
N GLU A 608 -8.89 53.87 12.24
CA GLU A 608 -10.00 54.38 13.08
C GLU A 608 -11.32 54.42 12.29
N GLN A 609 -11.32 54.65 10.97
CA GLN A 609 -12.49 54.53 10.09
C GLN A 609 -12.82 53.08 9.78
N HIS A 610 -11.86 52.17 9.69
CA HIS A 610 -12.00 50.74 9.51
C HIS A 610 -12.33 50.11 10.85
N PHE A 611 -11.83 50.58 11.99
CA PHE A 611 -12.31 50.18 13.31
C PHE A 611 -13.71 50.74 13.55
N SER A 612 -14.03 51.97 13.09
CA SER A 612 -15.38 52.52 13.12
C SER A 612 -16.31 51.91 12.06
N LEU A 613 -15.82 51.42 10.91
CA LEU A 613 -16.56 50.68 9.88
C LEU A 613 -16.67 49.21 10.25
N ILE A 614 -15.77 48.66 11.05
CA ILE A 614 -15.86 47.32 11.62
C ILE A 614 -16.74 47.37 12.87
N GLU A 615 -16.73 48.43 13.69
CA GLU A 615 -17.75 48.67 14.71
C GLU A 615 -19.09 49.01 14.04
N GLN A 616 -19.14 49.81 12.98
CA GLN A 616 -20.37 50.09 12.22
C GLN A 616 -20.82 48.92 11.35
N ASN A 617 -19.95 48.02 10.87
CA ASN A 617 -20.31 46.77 10.19
C ASN A 617 -20.59 45.67 11.21
N GLU A 618 -20.00 45.67 12.41
CA GLU A 618 -20.43 44.81 13.51
C GLU A 618 -21.80 45.27 14.00
N ILE A 619 -22.05 46.59 14.06
CA ILE A 619 -23.36 47.20 14.37
C ILE A 619 -24.33 47.11 13.17
N GLU A 620 -23.91 47.17 11.91
CA GLU A 620 -24.75 46.97 10.70
C GLU A 620 -24.95 45.48 10.42
N ILE A 621 -24.06 44.56 10.78
CA ILE A 621 -24.32 43.12 10.69
C ILE A 621 -25.23 42.73 11.86
N ARG A 622 -25.06 43.35 13.05
CA ARG A 622 -25.99 43.24 14.19
C ARG A 622 -27.33 43.98 13.94
N ASN A 623 -27.39 45.01 13.06
CA ASN A 623 -28.62 45.75 12.68
C ASN A 623 -29.18 45.44 11.27
N ARG A 624 -28.50 44.72 10.37
CA ARG A 624 -28.99 44.22 9.05
C ARG A 624 -29.48 42.78 9.13
N VAL A 625 -29.03 42.02 10.14
CA VAL A 625 -29.68 40.77 10.54
C VAL A 625 -30.89 41.04 11.48
N GLU A 626 -31.06 42.25 12.04
CA GLU A 626 -32.26 42.60 12.83
C GLU A 626 -33.10 43.82 12.34
N GLN A 627 -32.72 44.58 11.30
CA GLN A 627 -33.48 45.81 10.91
C GLN A 627 -33.53 46.22 9.41
N THR A 628 -32.76 45.65 8.47
CA THR A 628 -32.76 46.14 7.05
C THR A 628 -33.50 45.25 6.04
N ILE A 629 -33.70 43.96 6.33
CA ILE A 629 -34.79 43.21 5.68
C ILE A 629 -36.15 43.82 6.07
N PHE A 630 -36.27 44.35 7.29
CA PHE A 630 -37.49 45.02 7.78
C PHE A 630 -37.75 46.42 7.17
N ASN A 631 -36.70 47.18 6.80
CA ASN A 631 -36.83 48.60 6.39
C ASN A 631 -36.91 48.87 4.87
N ASN A 632 -36.47 47.95 4.00
CA ASN A 632 -36.67 48.10 2.54
C ASN A 632 -38.03 47.57 2.08
N GLU A 633 -38.59 46.57 2.76
CA GLU A 633 -39.99 46.17 2.53
C GLU A 633 -40.96 47.25 3.03
N THR A 634 -40.65 48.00 4.11
CA THR A 634 -41.53 49.07 4.63
C THR A 634 -41.47 50.40 3.86
N GLY A 635 -40.42 50.67 3.08
CA GLY A 635 -40.32 51.87 2.24
C GLY A 635 -41.21 51.82 1.00
N VAL A 636 -41.23 50.68 0.31
CA VAL A 636 -42.18 50.40 -0.79
C VAL A 636 -43.61 50.27 -0.23
N LEU A 637 -43.75 49.73 1.00
CA LEU A 637 -45.01 49.76 1.74
C LEU A 637 -45.46 51.19 2.08
N ARG A 638 -44.57 52.15 2.37
CA ARG A 638 -44.93 53.54 2.68
C ARG A 638 -45.48 54.31 1.47
N GLN A 639 -44.92 54.09 0.27
CA GLN A 639 -45.48 54.66 -0.95
C GLN A 639 -46.79 53.95 -1.32
N SER A 640 -46.86 52.62 -1.16
CA SER A 640 -48.10 51.86 -1.33
C SER A 640 -49.17 52.27 -0.31
N ILE A 641 -48.79 52.62 0.94
CA ILE A 641 -49.68 53.17 1.97
C ILE A 641 -50.10 54.59 1.61
N SER A 642 -49.24 55.43 1.03
CA SER A 642 -49.59 56.79 0.59
C SER A 642 -50.55 56.78 -0.61
N ASP A 643 -50.36 55.87 -1.56
CA ASP A 643 -51.23 55.68 -2.72
C ASP A 643 -52.56 55.01 -2.28
N VAL A 644 -52.50 54.08 -1.31
CA VAL A 644 -53.67 53.54 -0.62
C VAL A 644 -54.32 54.60 0.28
N GLN A 645 -53.62 55.59 0.81
CA GLN A 645 -54.18 56.71 1.59
C GLN A 645 -54.89 57.72 0.69
N GLN A 646 -54.37 58.04 -0.50
CA GLN A 646 -55.09 58.85 -1.49
C GLN A 646 -56.30 58.10 -2.07
N LEU A 647 -56.16 56.79 -2.31
CA LEU A 647 -57.29 55.93 -2.66
C LEU A 647 -58.27 55.83 -1.49
N ALA A 648 -57.79 55.79 -0.24
CA ALA A 648 -58.58 55.77 0.97
C ALA A 648 -59.28 57.12 1.22
N GLU A 649 -58.69 58.27 0.92
CA GLU A 649 -59.30 59.61 1.00
C GLU A 649 -60.35 59.80 -0.10
N GLY A 650 -60.10 59.28 -1.31
CA GLY A 650 -61.09 59.18 -2.39
C GLY A 650 -62.23 58.20 -2.06
N ILE A 651 -61.90 57.08 -1.41
CA ILE A 651 -62.86 56.15 -0.80
C ILE A 651 -63.54 56.83 0.38
N GLU A 652 -62.92 57.70 1.18
CA GLU A 652 -63.50 58.39 2.32
C GLU A 652 -64.48 59.48 1.86
N THR A 653 -64.21 60.15 0.74
CA THR A 653 -65.16 61.06 0.09
C THR A 653 -66.30 60.32 -0.62
N THR A 654 -66.02 59.17 -1.25
CA THR A 654 -67.06 58.29 -1.82
C THR A 654 -67.91 57.66 -0.70
N VAL A 655 -67.29 57.23 0.40
CA VAL A 655 -67.91 56.73 1.63
C VAL A 655 -68.66 57.86 2.32
N SER A 656 -68.21 59.11 2.31
CA SER A 656 -68.94 60.24 2.89
C SER A 656 -70.17 60.61 2.03
N SER A 657 -70.10 60.45 0.70
CA SER A 657 -71.29 60.54 -0.17
C SER A 657 -72.25 59.35 0.01
N ILE A 658 -71.71 58.16 0.27
CA ILE A 658 -72.47 56.96 0.67
C ILE A 658 -73.01 57.13 2.09
N GLU A 659 -72.34 57.84 3.02
CA GLU A 659 -72.79 58.14 4.38
C GLU A 659 -73.89 59.21 4.36
N LEU A 660 -73.89 60.13 3.41
CA LEU A 660 -74.99 61.07 3.17
C LEU A 660 -76.20 60.36 2.53
N ASP A 661 -76.00 59.43 1.60
CA ASP A 661 -77.05 58.55 1.06
C ASP A 661 -77.56 57.53 2.10
N VAL A 662 -76.67 57.04 2.98
CA VAL A 662 -76.98 56.20 4.14
C VAL A 662 -77.70 57.04 5.19
N ALA A 663 -77.41 58.33 5.37
CA ALA A 663 -78.14 59.21 6.27
C ALA A 663 -79.56 59.56 5.77
N ASP A 664 -79.76 59.69 4.45
CA ASP A 664 -81.10 59.84 3.86
C ASP A 664 -81.89 58.52 3.92
N ASN A 665 -81.22 57.39 3.64
CA ASN A 665 -81.78 56.05 3.88
C ASN A 665 -82.01 55.77 5.37
N GLN A 666 -81.20 56.32 6.28
CA GLN A 666 -81.35 56.25 7.74
C GLN A 666 -82.56 57.08 8.17
N ASN A 667 -82.84 58.23 7.57
CA ASN A 667 -84.06 58.99 7.87
C ASN A 667 -85.34 58.26 7.38
N ARG A 668 -85.26 57.53 6.26
CA ARG A 668 -86.35 56.66 5.78
C ARG A 668 -86.47 55.37 6.61
N LEU A 669 -85.35 54.80 7.06
CA LEU A 669 -85.27 53.68 7.99
C LEU A 669 -85.79 54.06 9.38
N ASN A 670 -85.47 55.25 9.89
CA ASN A 670 -85.96 55.77 11.17
C ASN A 670 -87.48 55.98 11.16
N GLN A 671 -88.09 56.31 10.00
CA GLN A 671 -89.55 56.32 9.85
C GLN A 671 -90.16 54.91 9.82
N ALA A 672 -89.50 53.95 9.19
CA ALA A 672 -89.92 52.54 9.18
C ALA A 672 -89.74 51.88 10.57
N GLU A 673 -88.62 52.15 11.25
CA GLU A 673 -88.30 51.75 12.63
C GLU A 673 -89.29 52.34 13.64
N SER A 674 -89.71 53.60 13.48
CA SER A 674 -90.73 54.20 14.35
C SER A 674 -92.08 53.48 14.27
N THR A 675 -92.46 53.01 13.09
CA THR A 675 -93.73 52.27 12.89
C THR A 675 -93.63 50.83 13.43
N ILE A 676 -92.47 50.18 13.25
CA ILE A 676 -92.20 48.83 13.76
C ILE A 676 -92.01 48.84 15.28
N SER A 677 -91.39 49.89 15.84
CA SER A 677 -91.19 50.09 17.27
C SER A 677 -92.51 50.31 18.01
N GLN A 678 -93.51 50.96 17.39
CA GLN A 678 -94.87 51.00 17.95
C GLN A 678 -95.53 49.61 18.06
N LEU A 679 -95.25 48.69 17.13
CA LEU A 679 -95.68 47.29 17.22
C LEU A 679 -94.82 46.46 18.20
N SER A 680 -93.53 46.78 18.35
CA SER A 680 -92.61 46.13 19.30
C SER A 680 -92.95 46.47 20.76
N ASN A 681 -93.26 47.74 21.05
CA ASN A 681 -93.59 48.18 22.41
C ASN A 681 -94.86 47.49 22.98
N GLU A 682 -95.80 47.06 22.12
CA GLU A 682 -96.99 46.31 22.55
C GLU A 682 -96.67 44.84 22.89
N ILE A 683 -95.56 44.31 22.36
CA ILE A 683 -95.04 42.95 22.62
C ILE A 683 -94.03 42.96 23.80
N ASP A 684 -93.18 43.99 23.90
CA ASP A 684 -92.20 44.17 24.99
C ASP A 684 -92.86 44.46 26.35
N LEU A 685 -94.07 45.02 26.38
CA LEU A 685 -94.87 45.16 27.62
C LEU A 685 -95.42 43.82 28.16
N LYS A 686 -95.34 42.72 27.41
CA LYS A 686 -95.70 41.36 27.88
C LYS A 686 -94.50 40.54 28.36
N VAL A 687 -93.27 41.04 28.23
CA VAL A 687 -92.04 40.31 28.57
C VAL A 687 -91.24 41.10 29.60
N ASP A 688 -91.75 41.03 30.83
CA ASP A 688 -91.14 41.52 32.06
C ASP A 688 -89.77 40.87 32.30
N VAL A 689 -88.73 41.68 32.44
CA VAL A 689 -87.31 41.28 32.55
C VAL A 689 -87.07 40.36 33.75
N ASP A 690 -87.88 40.48 34.82
CA ASP A 690 -87.74 39.64 36.02
C ASP A 690 -88.12 38.17 35.78
N ASN A 691 -88.99 37.86 34.81
CA ASN A 691 -89.39 36.47 34.51
C ASN A 691 -88.41 35.72 33.60
N ILE A 692 -87.75 36.38 32.63
CA ILE A 692 -86.73 35.73 31.77
C ILE A 692 -85.45 35.41 32.57
N VAL A 693 -85.08 36.29 33.50
CA VAL A 693 -83.98 36.05 34.46
C VAL A 693 -84.29 34.84 35.37
N SER A 694 -85.57 34.57 35.66
CA SER A 694 -85.95 33.36 36.40
C SER A 694 -85.87 32.08 35.56
N GLN A 695 -86.23 32.09 34.27
CA GLN A 695 -86.29 30.86 33.44
C GLN A 695 -84.92 30.37 32.94
N ILE A 696 -83.97 31.27 32.65
CA ILE A 696 -82.58 30.88 32.30
C ILE A 696 -81.89 30.19 33.49
N ASN A 697 -82.37 30.46 34.71
CA ASN A 697 -81.84 29.92 35.96
C ASN A 697 -82.66 28.74 36.55
N LEU A 698 -83.64 28.18 35.80
CA LEU A 698 -84.60 27.20 36.33
C LEU A 698 -84.63 25.81 35.64
N SER A 699 -83.80 25.50 34.64
CA SER A 699 -83.71 24.11 34.14
C SER A 699 -82.37 23.46 34.47
N GLN A 700 -82.46 22.36 35.21
CA GLN A 700 -81.35 21.47 35.54
C GLN A 700 -80.86 20.64 34.34
N GLU A 701 -81.40 20.93 33.15
CA GLU A 701 -81.15 20.25 31.88
C GLU A 701 -80.92 21.34 30.83
N GLY A 702 -79.72 21.37 30.25
CA GLY A 702 -79.13 22.56 29.61
C GLY A 702 -79.95 23.28 28.54
N VAL A 703 -79.76 24.59 28.49
CA VAL A 703 -80.29 25.52 27.47
C VAL A 703 -79.45 25.39 26.19
N LYS A 704 -80.06 25.00 25.06
CA LYS A 704 -79.40 24.98 23.75
C LYS A 704 -79.48 26.36 23.09
N ILE A 705 -78.34 27.03 22.96
CA ILE A 705 -78.20 28.33 22.30
C ILE A 705 -77.56 28.11 20.91
N LYS A 706 -78.13 28.71 19.86
CA LYS A 706 -77.57 28.67 18.49
C LYS A 706 -76.28 29.50 18.46
N GLY A 707 -75.13 28.83 18.27
CA GLY A 707 -73.80 29.40 18.56
C GLY A 707 -73.22 30.42 17.58
N ASN A 708 -73.80 30.63 16.39
CA ASN A 708 -73.22 31.51 15.37
C ASN A 708 -73.32 33.02 15.68
N LEU A 709 -74.05 33.39 16.74
CA LEU A 709 -74.19 34.78 17.22
C LEU A 709 -73.50 35.00 18.58
N ILE A 710 -72.78 34.02 19.11
CA ILE A 710 -72.05 34.14 20.37
C ILE A 710 -70.64 34.61 20.05
N HIS A 711 -70.33 35.87 20.39
CA HIS A 711 -68.97 36.40 20.35
C HIS A 711 -68.35 36.24 21.74
N LEU A 712 -67.31 35.41 21.86
CA LEU A 712 -66.56 35.20 23.10
C LEU A 712 -65.27 36.01 23.04
N ASP A 713 -65.15 37.02 23.90
CA ASP A 713 -64.10 38.06 23.87
C ASP A 713 -62.71 37.63 24.37
N GLY A 714 -62.45 36.31 24.42
CA GLY A 714 -61.17 35.75 24.87
C GLY A 714 -60.98 35.66 26.38
N THR A 715 -61.93 36.12 27.22
CA THR A 715 -61.88 35.93 28.69
C THR A 715 -62.86 34.88 29.22
N THR A 716 -63.71 34.34 28.35
CA THR A 716 -64.78 33.41 28.75
C THR A 716 -64.24 32.03 29.11
N LEU A 717 -64.56 31.54 30.32
CA LEU A 717 -64.21 30.20 30.79
C LEU A 717 -65.16 29.14 30.20
N ILE A 718 -64.69 28.34 29.24
CA ILE A 718 -65.46 27.25 28.64
C ILE A 718 -65.11 25.94 29.34
N ASN A 719 -65.95 25.52 30.29
CA ASN A 719 -65.80 24.21 30.92
C ASN A 719 -66.34 23.12 29.97
N ASN A 720 -65.45 22.27 29.42
CA ASN A 720 -65.74 21.13 28.53
C ASN A 720 -66.20 21.47 27.09
N GLY A 721 -65.60 22.48 26.44
CA GLY A 721 -65.88 22.81 25.04
C GLY A 721 -65.05 22.04 24.01
N VAL A 722 -65.65 21.66 22.87
CA VAL A 722 -64.93 21.12 21.69
C VAL A 722 -64.39 22.29 20.87
N ILE A 723 -63.09 22.53 20.94
CA ILE A 723 -62.41 23.61 20.20
C ILE A 723 -61.78 23.04 18.92
N GLN A 724 -62.26 23.47 17.76
CA GLN A 724 -61.74 23.07 16.44
C GLN A 724 -60.52 23.91 16.02
N ASN A 725 -59.67 23.39 15.11
CA ASN A 725 -58.40 24.01 14.66
C ASN A 725 -58.52 25.50 14.28
N ALA A 726 -59.61 25.92 13.64
CA ALA A 726 -59.81 27.30 13.21
C ALA A 726 -59.93 28.33 14.36
N HIS A 727 -60.16 27.87 15.59
CA HIS A 727 -60.38 28.72 16.77
C HIS A 727 -59.12 28.93 17.62
N ILE A 728 -58.01 28.25 17.31
CA ILE A 728 -56.72 28.45 17.97
C ILE A 728 -55.74 28.96 16.92
N ALA A 729 -55.32 30.22 17.04
CA ALA A 729 -54.35 30.79 16.12
C ALA A 729 -52.98 30.10 16.29
N ASN A 730 -52.28 29.84 15.18
CA ASN A 730 -50.94 29.22 15.20
C ASN A 730 -50.02 29.96 16.19
N GLY A 731 -49.42 29.22 17.13
CA GLY A 731 -48.46 29.72 18.12
C GLY A 731 -49.03 30.33 19.41
N THR A 732 -50.35 30.43 19.61
CA THR A 732 -50.93 31.08 20.83
C THR A 732 -50.92 30.24 22.12
N ILE A 733 -50.64 28.94 22.04
CA ILE A 733 -50.53 28.06 23.21
C ILE A 733 -49.14 28.22 23.85
N GLU A 734 -49.06 28.97 24.94
CA GLU A 734 -47.84 29.15 25.73
C GLU A 734 -47.64 28.02 26.75
N ARG A 735 -46.40 27.85 27.25
CA ARG A 735 -46.01 26.79 28.19
C ARG A 735 -46.86 26.73 29.47
N ALA A 736 -47.34 27.88 29.95
CA ALA A 736 -48.24 27.97 31.10
C ALA A 736 -49.65 27.41 30.84
N LYS A 737 -50.08 27.35 29.56
CA LYS A 737 -51.40 26.89 29.11
C LYS A 737 -51.45 25.36 28.88
N LEU A 738 -50.30 24.66 28.89
CA LEU A 738 -50.20 23.20 28.70
C LEU A 738 -50.19 22.40 30.03
N GLY A 739 -49.88 23.01 31.17
CA GLY A 739 -49.97 22.37 32.49
C GLY A 739 -49.26 21.01 32.58
N THR A 740 -50.03 19.95 32.87
CA THR A 740 -49.58 18.54 32.96
C THR A 740 -50.02 17.70 31.74
N ALA A 741 -50.33 18.33 30.60
CA ALA A 741 -50.84 17.63 29.44
C ALA A 741 -49.86 16.57 28.91
N VAL A 742 -50.37 15.36 28.64
CA VAL A 742 -49.62 14.30 27.96
C VAL A 742 -49.62 14.60 26.47
N ILE A 743 -48.47 15.05 25.95
CA ILE A 743 -48.24 15.32 24.52
C ILE A 743 -47.79 14.01 23.87
N GLY A 744 -48.60 13.47 22.96
CA GLY A 744 -48.30 12.24 22.21
C GLY A 744 -47.60 12.53 20.88
N THR A 745 -47.28 11.48 20.14
CA THR A 745 -46.57 11.58 18.85
C THR A 745 -47.30 12.46 17.82
N GLY A 746 -48.64 12.45 17.81
CA GLY A 746 -49.43 13.26 16.88
C GLY A 746 -49.39 14.78 17.11
N GLN A 747 -48.87 15.25 18.25
CA GLN A 747 -48.69 16.68 18.54
C GLN A 747 -47.22 17.13 18.38
N ILE A 748 -46.31 16.22 18.02
CA ILE A 748 -44.89 16.48 17.85
C ILE A 748 -44.56 16.24 16.38
N GLU A 749 -44.26 17.31 15.64
CA GLU A 749 -43.80 17.18 14.25
C GLU A 749 -42.48 16.41 14.16
N ASN A 750 -42.25 15.71 13.05
CA ASN A 750 -40.98 15.01 12.79
C ASN A 750 -39.80 16.00 12.86
N GLY A 751 -38.82 15.72 13.72
CA GLY A 751 -37.67 16.58 13.96
C GLY A 751 -37.89 17.72 14.98
N ALA A 752 -39.10 17.85 15.54
CA ALA A 752 -39.41 18.91 16.50
C ALA A 752 -38.61 18.80 17.82
N ILE A 753 -38.12 17.61 18.20
CA ILE A 753 -37.23 17.43 19.35
C ILE A 753 -35.77 17.46 18.88
N THR A 754 -35.14 18.62 19.02
CA THR A 754 -33.72 18.84 18.71
C THR A 754 -32.84 18.59 19.94
N ASN A 755 -31.51 18.48 19.75
CA ASN A 755 -30.55 18.26 20.85
C ASN A 755 -30.70 19.28 21.99
N ALA A 756 -31.03 20.54 21.69
CA ALA A 756 -31.24 21.59 22.69
C ALA A 756 -32.50 21.38 23.57
N LYS A 757 -33.47 20.59 23.10
CA LYS A 757 -34.73 20.29 23.79
C LYS A 757 -34.65 19.05 24.69
N ILE A 758 -33.51 18.34 24.67
CA ILE A 758 -33.21 17.20 25.53
C ILE A 758 -32.18 17.65 26.56
N ALA A 759 -32.59 17.80 27.82
CA ALA A 759 -31.64 18.16 28.88
C ALA A 759 -30.64 17.01 29.12
N ASN A 760 -29.35 17.34 29.18
CA ASN A 760 -28.30 16.40 29.56
C ASN A 760 -28.64 15.83 30.96
N ALA A 761 -28.77 14.48 31.03
CA ALA A 761 -29.09 13.65 32.21
C ALA A 761 -30.55 13.17 32.43
N THR A 762 -31.53 13.45 31.55
CA THR A 762 -32.92 12.97 31.75
C THR A 762 -33.28 11.61 31.13
N ILE A 763 -32.48 11.11 30.19
CA ILE A 763 -32.70 9.82 29.54
C ILE A 763 -31.94 8.73 30.31
N ASP A 764 -32.66 7.82 30.96
CA ASP A 764 -32.11 6.66 31.67
C ASP A 764 -32.26 5.38 30.82
N SER A 765 -31.61 4.31 31.25
CA SER A 765 -31.60 3.02 30.54
C SER A 765 -32.98 2.37 30.41
N ALA A 766 -33.97 2.75 31.23
CA ALA A 766 -35.33 2.24 31.10
C ALA A 766 -36.11 2.92 29.95
N LYS A 767 -35.67 4.10 29.51
CA LYS A 767 -36.29 4.89 28.44
C LYS A 767 -35.69 4.63 27.04
N ILE A 768 -34.61 3.85 26.94
CA ILE A 768 -34.03 3.40 25.66
C ILE A 768 -34.10 1.87 25.61
N ALA A 769 -35.09 1.33 24.91
CA ALA A 769 -35.30 -0.12 24.83
C ALA A 769 -34.23 -0.85 24.01
N ASN A 770 -33.74 -0.23 22.92
CA ASN A 770 -32.63 -0.71 22.09
C ASN A 770 -31.93 0.49 21.43
N ILE A 771 -30.63 0.37 21.15
CA ILE A 771 -29.87 1.32 20.33
C ILE A 771 -29.52 0.61 19.02
N SER A 772 -29.93 1.18 17.88
CA SER A 772 -29.39 0.74 16.58
C SER A 772 -27.98 1.31 16.41
N ALA A 773 -26.98 0.43 16.32
CA ALA A 773 -25.58 0.83 16.15
C ALA A 773 -25.29 1.46 14.76
N THR A 774 -26.25 1.42 13.82
CA THR A 774 -26.10 1.93 12.46
C THR A 774 -25.77 3.43 12.37
N LYS A 775 -25.98 4.18 13.45
CA LYS A 775 -25.68 5.62 13.54
C LYS A 775 -24.63 6.00 14.57
N ILE A 776 -23.90 5.04 15.16
CA ILE A 776 -22.79 5.35 16.07
C ILE A 776 -21.56 5.74 15.24
N THR A 777 -21.46 7.02 14.88
CA THR A 777 -20.31 7.64 14.18
C THR A 777 -19.38 8.36 15.17
N SER A 778 -19.10 7.74 16.31
CA SER A 778 -18.15 8.31 17.28
C SER A 778 -16.71 8.08 16.80
N GLY A 779 -15.87 9.12 16.82
CA GLY A 779 -14.44 8.97 16.53
C GLY A 779 -13.74 7.96 17.46
N GLU A 780 -14.12 7.94 18.74
CA GLU A 780 -13.70 6.91 19.70
C GLU A 780 -14.93 6.43 20.50
N LEU A 781 -15.27 5.13 20.37
CA LEU A 781 -16.25 4.47 21.26
C LEU A 781 -15.50 3.77 22.38
N ASN A 782 -15.57 4.31 23.60
CA ASN A 782 -15.04 3.62 24.78
C ASN A 782 -15.93 2.41 25.12
N ALA A 783 -15.60 1.27 24.53
CA ALA A 783 -16.36 0.04 24.55
C ALA A 783 -16.08 -0.86 25.78
N ASN A 784 -15.52 -0.31 26.87
CA ASN A 784 -15.11 -1.09 28.05
C ASN A 784 -16.23 -1.98 28.64
N ASN A 785 -17.50 -1.59 28.46
CA ASN A 785 -18.68 -2.34 28.90
C ASN A 785 -19.44 -3.04 27.76
N VAL A 786 -18.94 -2.99 26.53
CA VAL A 786 -19.58 -3.61 25.36
C VAL A 786 -19.13 -5.08 25.27
N GLN A 787 -20.10 -5.98 25.24
CA GLN A 787 -19.89 -7.40 25.00
C GLN A 787 -20.57 -7.78 23.68
N ILE A 788 -19.80 -8.28 22.72
CA ILE A 788 -20.32 -8.86 21.49
C ILE A 788 -20.37 -10.37 21.69
N MET A 789 -21.54 -10.98 21.50
CA MET A 789 -21.74 -12.43 21.59
C MET A 789 -22.57 -12.88 20.39
N GLY A 790 -22.03 -13.77 19.56
CA GLY A 790 -22.76 -14.46 18.50
C GLY A 790 -22.73 -15.96 18.75
N GLY A 791 -23.89 -16.63 18.69
CA GLY A 791 -24.00 -18.08 18.88
C GLY A 791 -24.60 -18.54 20.22
N SER A 792 -24.33 -19.79 20.60
CA SER A 792 -24.86 -20.48 21.79
C SER A 792 -23.74 -20.85 22.76
N GLY A 793 -24.06 -21.33 23.98
CA GLY A 793 -23.02 -21.62 24.99
C GLY A 793 -21.90 -22.60 24.61
N ASN A 794 -22.07 -23.40 23.56
CA ASN A 794 -21.06 -24.36 23.08
C ASN A 794 -20.51 -24.05 21.68
N ASP A 795 -21.07 -23.06 20.98
CA ASP A 795 -20.64 -22.64 19.65
C ASP A 795 -20.85 -21.13 19.56
N TYR A 796 -19.79 -20.35 19.74
CA TYR A 796 -19.90 -18.90 19.87
C TYR A 796 -18.64 -18.15 19.43
N THR A 797 -18.85 -16.87 19.13
CA THR A 797 -17.83 -15.82 19.09
C THR A 797 -18.15 -14.78 20.16
N ARG A 798 -17.19 -14.48 21.05
CA ARG A 798 -17.30 -13.52 22.14
C ARG A 798 -16.19 -12.47 22.03
N ILE A 799 -16.56 -11.18 22.08
CA ILE A 799 -15.62 -10.05 22.20
C ILE A 799 -16.00 -9.25 23.44
N GLN A 800 -15.09 -9.10 24.39
CA GLN A 800 -15.34 -8.34 25.61
C GLN A 800 -14.04 -7.85 26.26
N GLY A 801 -13.89 -6.53 26.38
CA GLY A 801 -12.65 -5.95 26.92
C GLY A 801 -11.43 -6.37 26.09
N ASN A 802 -10.47 -7.06 26.71
CA ASN A 802 -9.28 -7.60 26.05
C ASN A 802 -9.43 -9.05 25.55
N LEU A 803 -10.63 -9.64 25.65
CA LEU A 803 -10.93 -11.01 25.24
C LEU A 803 -11.58 -11.02 23.86
N LEU A 804 -11.02 -11.79 22.94
CA LEU A 804 -11.67 -12.27 21.73
C LEU A 804 -11.60 -13.81 21.73
N GLU A 805 -12.75 -14.49 21.80
CA GLU A 805 -12.83 -15.95 21.90
C GLU A 805 -13.82 -16.52 20.88
N SER A 806 -13.40 -17.54 20.14
CA SER A 806 -14.27 -18.37 19.31
C SER A 806 -14.24 -19.81 19.80
N ARG A 807 -15.39 -20.45 19.94
CA ARG A 807 -15.52 -21.85 20.36
C ARG A 807 -16.41 -22.61 19.40
N GLY A 808 -16.05 -23.84 19.07
CA GLY A 808 -16.90 -24.74 18.29
C GLY A 808 -16.45 -26.21 18.34
N LYS A 809 -17.34 -27.11 17.92
CA LYS A 809 -17.03 -28.54 17.75
C LYS A 809 -16.79 -28.85 16.28
N HIS A 810 -15.59 -29.32 15.95
CA HIS A 810 -15.16 -29.53 14.56
C HIS A 810 -14.64 -30.95 14.34
N GLN A 811 -14.97 -31.55 13.20
CA GLN A 811 -14.31 -32.76 12.71
C GLN A 811 -13.05 -32.39 11.92
N ARG A 812 -11.94 -33.07 12.21
CA ARG A 812 -10.69 -32.94 11.44
C ARG A 812 -10.01 -34.28 11.26
N THR A 813 -9.36 -34.46 10.11
CA THR A 813 -8.53 -35.63 9.81
C THR A 813 -7.06 -35.25 9.95
N TRP A 814 -6.32 -35.99 10.78
CA TRP A 814 -4.88 -35.82 10.97
C TRP A 814 -4.18 -37.16 10.88
N ARG A 815 -3.24 -37.32 9.93
CA ARG A 815 -2.56 -38.59 9.62
C ARG A 815 -3.54 -39.77 9.50
N ASP A 816 -4.52 -39.62 8.61
CA ASP A 816 -5.56 -40.61 8.32
C ASP A 816 -6.49 -40.98 9.50
N THR A 817 -6.44 -40.22 10.59
CA THR A 817 -7.34 -40.39 11.74
C THR A 817 -8.31 -39.23 11.81
N THR A 818 -9.61 -39.49 11.65
CA THR A 818 -10.67 -38.47 11.78
C THR A 818 -11.22 -38.47 13.19
N VAL A 819 -11.23 -37.30 13.84
CA VAL A 819 -11.72 -37.09 15.21
C VAL A 819 -12.55 -35.81 15.29
N THR A 820 -13.54 -35.79 16.20
CA THR A 820 -14.33 -34.60 16.52
C THR A 820 -13.77 -33.95 17.78
N HIS A 821 -13.40 -32.67 17.72
CA HIS A 821 -12.84 -31.94 18.86
C HIS A 821 -13.67 -30.70 19.21
N ASP A 822 -13.78 -30.40 20.51
CA ASP A 822 -14.26 -29.12 21.06
C ASP A 822 -13.07 -28.16 21.21
N ILE A 823 -13.04 -27.13 20.38
CA ILE A 823 -11.93 -26.19 20.25
C ILE A 823 -12.36 -24.81 20.73
N LYS A 824 -11.50 -24.12 21.48
CA LYS A 824 -11.58 -22.70 21.80
C LYS A 824 -10.34 -21.99 21.29
N LEU A 825 -10.52 -21.01 20.42
CA LEU A 825 -9.50 -20.07 19.98
C LEU A 825 -9.68 -18.79 20.78
N ARG A 826 -8.65 -18.35 21.50
CA ARG A 826 -8.75 -17.22 22.43
C ARG A 826 -7.59 -16.26 22.26
N LEU A 827 -7.87 -14.98 22.11
CA LEU A 827 -6.94 -13.86 22.21
C LEU A 827 -7.22 -13.13 23.52
N GLU A 828 -6.30 -13.25 24.47
CA GLU A 828 -6.34 -12.51 25.74
C GLU A 828 -4.93 -12.48 26.35
N ASN A 829 -4.67 -11.55 27.25
CA ASN A 829 -3.44 -11.54 28.08
C ASN A 829 -2.12 -11.61 27.29
N GLY A 830 -2.10 -11.08 26.05
CA GLY A 830 -0.89 -11.03 25.22
C GLY A 830 -0.57 -12.33 24.45
N TYR A 831 -1.46 -13.33 24.47
CA TYR A 831 -1.30 -14.55 23.67
C TYR A 831 -2.55 -14.92 22.87
N PHE A 832 -2.33 -15.65 21.79
CA PHE A 832 -3.35 -16.47 21.13
C PHE A 832 -3.27 -17.90 21.67
N ARG A 833 -4.38 -18.46 22.12
CA ARG A 833 -4.48 -19.83 22.63
C ARG A 833 -5.47 -20.63 21.80
N ALA A 834 -5.00 -21.70 21.19
CA ALA A 834 -5.83 -22.78 20.66
C ALA A 834 -5.96 -23.87 21.72
N ARG A 835 -7.07 -23.86 22.45
CA ARG A 835 -7.43 -24.86 23.45
C ARG A 835 -8.30 -25.93 22.82
N ASN A 836 -8.01 -27.19 23.08
CA ASN A 836 -8.92 -28.29 22.74
C ASN A 836 -9.33 -29.00 24.04
N ASP A 837 -10.61 -28.84 24.37
CA ASP A 837 -11.20 -29.33 25.61
C ASP A 837 -11.49 -30.84 25.56
N THR A 838 -11.54 -31.45 24.36
CA THR A 838 -11.69 -32.90 24.20
C THR A 838 -10.47 -33.66 24.70
N GLU A 839 -9.26 -33.21 24.35
CA GLU A 839 -8.00 -33.89 24.70
C GLU A 839 -7.24 -33.21 25.86
N ASN A 840 -7.78 -32.12 26.42
CA ASN A 840 -7.17 -31.37 27.51
C ASN A 840 -5.76 -30.76 27.24
N TRP A 841 -5.37 -30.60 25.98
CA TRP A 841 -4.19 -29.85 25.53
C TRP A 841 -4.47 -28.39 25.16
N SER A 842 -3.43 -27.56 25.13
CA SER A 842 -3.47 -26.18 24.63
C SER A 842 -2.24 -25.91 23.77
N LEU A 843 -2.36 -24.97 22.85
CA LEU A 843 -1.25 -24.36 22.14
C LEU A 843 -1.35 -22.85 22.32
N TYR A 844 -0.27 -22.23 22.80
CA TYR A 844 -0.16 -20.81 23.05
C TYR A 844 0.84 -20.21 22.06
N PHE A 845 0.51 -19.03 21.54
CA PHE A 845 1.37 -18.19 20.73
C PHE A 845 1.48 -16.86 21.47
N SER A 846 2.65 -16.57 22.01
CA SER A 846 2.94 -15.42 22.87
C SER A 846 4.13 -14.62 22.32
N ASP A 847 4.47 -13.52 22.99
CA ASP A 847 5.69 -12.74 22.74
C ASP A 847 6.98 -13.55 22.95
N TRP A 848 6.95 -14.60 23.77
CA TRP A 848 8.07 -15.55 23.91
C TRP A 848 8.12 -16.58 22.78
N GLY A 849 6.97 -17.00 22.25
CA GLY A 849 6.86 -17.94 21.14
C GLY A 849 5.73 -18.96 21.29
N ILE A 850 5.95 -20.19 20.81
CA ILE A 850 4.93 -21.23 20.70
C ILE A 850 5.12 -22.27 21.80
N SER A 851 4.13 -22.46 22.67
CA SER A 851 4.24 -23.36 23.81
C SER A 851 2.95 -24.13 24.07
N THR A 852 3.05 -25.24 24.80
CA THR A 852 1.86 -26.02 25.22
C THR A 852 1.24 -25.53 26.54
N TYR A 853 1.92 -24.60 27.21
CA TYR A 853 1.55 -23.96 28.48
C TYR A 853 1.81 -22.46 28.41
N ALA A 854 0.96 -21.65 29.06
CA ALA A 854 1.07 -20.19 29.04
C ALA A 854 2.48 -19.69 29.45
N ASP A 855 3.07 -20.28 30.48
CA ASP A 855 4.41 -19.94 30.98
C ASP A 855 5.49 -20.95 30.55
N ALA A 856 5.20 -21.73 29.51
CA ALA A 856 6.07 -22.78 28.92
C ALA A 856 6.50 -23.95 29.84
N TYR A 857 6.29 -23.85 31.15
CA TYR A 857 6.58 -24.88 32.15
C TYR A 857 5.28 -25.51 32.70
N GLY A 858 5.21 -26.84 32.74
CA GLY A 858 4.10 -27.64 33.29
C GLY A 858 4.61 -28.88 34.04
N ASP A 859 3.73 -29.84 34.38
CA ASP A 859 4.17 -31.14 34.90
C ASP A 859 4.81 -31.96 33.76
N ASP A 860 5.80 -32.80 34.08
CA ASP A 860 6.60 -33.61 33.15
C ASP A 860 5.74 -34.56 32.27
N LYS A 861 4.47 -34.73 32.62
CA LYS A 861 3.50 -35.59 31.91
C LYS A 861 2.70 -34.87 30.82
N ASP A 862 2.50 -33.58 30.96
CA ASP A 862 1.52 -32.83 30.14
C ASP A 862 2.18 -31.73 29.29
N ALA A 863 3.36 -31.23 29.67
CA ALA A 863 4.11 -30.22 28.91
C ALA A 863 5.02 -30.85 27.84
N SER A 864 4.71 -30.58 26.56
CA SER A 864 5.49 -31.09 25.42
C SER A 864 6.79 -30.31 25.19
N GLY A 865 6.86 -29.06 25.68
CA GLY A 865 7.94 -28.12 25.43
C GLY A 865 7.46 -26.83 24.73
N PHE A 866 8.43 -26.10 24.16
CA PHE A 866 8.21 -24.80 23.52
C PHE A 866 9.19 -24.54 22.36
N ILE A 867 8.79 -23.62 21.48
CA ILE A 867 9.64 -22.93 20.50
C ILE A 867 9.73 -21.48 20.98
N GLU A 868 10.89 -21.08 21.47
CA GLU A 868 11.14 -19.74 21.97
C GLU A 868 11.83 -18.90 20.90
N PHE A 869 11.17 -17.82 20.49
CA PHE A 869 11.77 -16.77 19.68
C PHE A 869 12.50 -15.79 20.60
N HIS A 870 13.56 -15.18 20.08
CA HIS A 870 14.43 -14.30 20.86
C HIS A 870 15.14 -14.94 22.06
N SER A 871 15.32 -16.27 22.04
CA SER A 871 16.00 -16.99 23.11
C SER A 871 17.46 -16.57 23.25
N ALA A 872 17.87 -16.18 24.45
CA ALA A 872 19.26 -15.88 24.77
C ALA A 872 20.02 -17.10 25.33
N GLU A 873 19.38 -18.27 25.40
CA GLU A 873 19.89 -19.45 26.10
C GLU A 873 21.26 -19.92 25.57
N TYR A 874 21.40 -20.00 24.25
CA TYR A 874 22.63 -20.44 23.58
C TYR A 874 23.50 -19.27 23.06
N SER A 875 23.17 -18.04 23.46
CA SER A 875 23.96 -16.86 23.13
C SER A 875 25.15 -16.74 24.09
N PRO A 876 26.42 -16.69 23.59
CA PRO A 876 27.60 -16.67 24.46
C PRO A 876 27.62 -15.52 25.49
N THR A 877 26.98 -14.40 25.14
CA THR A 877 26.92 -13.18 25.96
C THR A 877 25.52 -12.91 26.52
N LYS A 878 24.54 -13.78 26.25
CA LYS A 878 23.10 -13.55 26.50
C LYS A 878 22.53 -12.25 25.88
N SER A 879 23.25 -11.65 24.93
CA SER A 879 22.90 -10.35 24.34
C SER A 879 22.43 -10.47 22.89
N LYS A 880 22.39 -11.68 22.35
CA LYS A 880 21.86 -11.98 21.01
C LYS A 880 20.70 -12.92 21.17
N SER A 881 19.61 -12.59 20.51
CA SER A 881 18.38 -13.38 20.53
C SER A 881 18.43 -14.40 19.39
N GLY A 882 18.16 -15.66 19.66
CA GLY A 882 18.11 -16.75 18.68
C GLY A 882 16.78 -17.51 18.74
N LEU A 883 16.77 -18.68 18.11
CA LEU A 883 15.64 -19.61 18.12
C LEU A 883 16.00 -20.83 18.95
N THR A 884 15.17 -21.17 19.94
CA THR A 884 15.35 -22.38 20.76
C THR A 884 14.15 -23.30 20.60
N LEU A 885 14.41 -24.54 20.17
CA LEU A 885 13.44 -25.64 20.25
C LEU A 885 13.75 -26.45 21.50
N TYR A 886 12.82 -26.46 22.46
CA TYR A 886 12.97 -27.14 23.74
C TYR A 886 11.90 -28.20 23.93
N SER A 887 12.28 -29.37 24.42
CA SER A 887 11.35 -30.39 24.91
C SER A 887 11.64 -30.68 26.38
N MET A 888 10.58 -30.76 27.18
CA MET A 888 10.69 -30.94 28.63
C MET A 888 11.06 -32.38 29.00
N ALA A 889 10.14 -33.33 28.80
CA ALA A 889 10.38 -34.76 29.05
C ALA A 889 10.42 -35.61 27.77
N GLY A 890 10.05 -35.03 26.62
CA GLY A 890 9.93 -35.70 25.34
C GLY A 890 11.21 -35.70 24.50
N ASN A 891 11.10 -36.22 23.27
CA ASN A 891 12.16 -36.15 22.26
C ASN A 891 11.82 -35.10 21.20
N ILE A 892 12.82 -34.34 20.75
CA ILE A 892 12.71 -33.52 19.54
C ILE A 892 13.05 -34.39 18.34
N GLY A 893 12.10 -34.59 17.43
CA GLY A 893 12.28 -35.37 16.21
C GLY A 893 12.29 -34.50 14.96
N LEU A 894 13.37 -34.57 14.18
CA LEU A 894 13.43 -34.02 12.82
C LEU A 894 13.40 -35.20 11.85
N ARG A 895 12.40 -35.27 10.95
CA ARG A 895 12.23 -36.37 10.00
C ARG A 895 11.78 -35.85 8.63
N THR A 896 12.40 -36.39 7.60
CA THR A 896 12.00 -36.27 6.20
C THR A 896 11.69 -37.67 5.66
N ASP A 897 10.66 -37.82 4.83
CA ASP A 897 10.34 -39.14 4.26
C ASP A 897 11.10 -39.42 2.96
N LYS A 898 11.29 -38.40 2.10
CA LYS A 898 12.03 -38.51 0.83
C LYS A 898 13.11 -37.43 0.63
N GLY A 899 13.28 -36.54 1.61
CA GLY A 899 14.22 -35.43 1.56
C GLY A 899 15.36 -35.59 2.57
N SER A 900 16.18 -34.55 2.70
CA SER A 900 17.32 -34.49 3.63
C SER A 900 17.12 -33.42 4.70
N ILE A 901 17.77 -33.56 5.85
CA ILE A 901 17.89 -32.50 6.86
C ILE A 901 19.27 -31.87 6.67
N HIS A 902 19.31 -30.58 6.33
CA HIS A 902 20.55 -29.81 6.15
C HIS A 902 20.76 -28.91 7.39
N LEU A 903 21.95 -28.96 8.00
CA LEU A 903 22.37 -28.06 9.08
C LEU A 903 23.58 -27.27 8.57
N ASP A 904 23.36 -26.03 8.15
CA ASP A 904 24.36 -25.20 7.47
C ASP A 904 24.56 -23.86 8.20
N PRO A 905 25.39 -23.80 9.26
CA PRO A 905 25.70 -22.55 9.93
C PRO A 905 26.93 -21.86 9.31
N ASN A 906 26.92 -20.52 9.21
CA ASN A 906 28.11 -19.74 8.80
C ASN A 906 29.32 -19.93 9.74
N ASN A 907 29.12 -20.39 10.98
CA ASN A 907 30.19 -20.53 11.97
C ASN A 907 30.43 -21.98 12.43
N LEU A 908 29.51 -22.58 13.21
CA LEU A 908 29.75 -23.87 13.85
C LEU A 908 28.46 -24.60 14.25
N VAL A 909 28.39 -25.91 13.97
CA VAL A 909 27.41 -26.83 14.58
C VAL A 909 27.96 -27.37 15.90
N ILE A 910 27.24 -27.17 17.01
CA ILE A 910 27.63 -27.64 18.35
C ILE A 910 26.63 -28.68 18.87
N VAL A 911 27.11 -29.87 19.27
CA VAL A 911 26.30 -30.91 19.96
C VAL A 911 26.90 -31.14 21.35
N THR A 912 26.18 -30.73 22.41
CA THR A 912 26.68 -30.81 23.80
C THR A 912 25.61 -31.29 24.77
N GLY A 913 26.03 -31.82 25.92
CA GLY A 913 25.15 -32.28 27.00
C GLY A 913 25.95 -32.72 28.21
N THR A 914 25.34 -32.69 29.40
CA THR A 914 25.97 -33.09 30.67
C THR A 914 26.29 -34.58 30.73
N SER A 915 25.53 -35.42 30.01
CA SER A 915 25.76 -36.86 29.84
C SER A 915 25.52 -37.28 28.38
N LEU A 916 26.01 -36.49 27.43
CA LEU A 916 25.80 -36.71 26.01
C LEU A 916 26.29 -38.11 25.60
N ARG A 917 25.36 -38.94 25.11
CA ARG A 917 25.65 -40.13 24.31
C ARG A 917 25.23 -39.82 22.87
N SER A 918 26.10 -39.20 22.09
CA SER A 918 25.85 -39.00 20.66
C SER A 918 26.05 -40.33 19.93
N ALA A 919 25.04 -40.75 19.18
CA ALA A 919 25.10 -41.93 18.33
C ALA A 919 24.55 -41.57 16.95
N VAL A 920 25.30 -41.87 15.90
CA VAL A 920 24.77 -41.92 14.54
C VAL A 920 24.35 -43.36 14.31
N ILE A 921 23.05 -43.60 14.23
CA ILE A 921 22.46 -44.94 14.07
C ILE A 921 21.72 -44.95 12.73
N GLY A 922 22.22 -45.70 11.75
CA GLY A 922 21.45 -45.95 10.55
C GLY A 922 20.30 -46.92 10.87
N VAL A 923 19.12 -46.71 10.28
CA VAL A 923 18.02 -47.69 10.31
C VAL A 923 18.30 -48.71 9.20
N PRO A 924 18.18 -50.04 9.44
CA PRO A 924 18.51 -51.04 8.43
C PRO A 924 17.68 -50.86 7.16
N ASP A 925 18.37 -50.68 6.04
CA ASP A 925 17.80 -50.75 4.69
C ASP A 925 18.71 -51.60 3.79
N ASP A 926 18.22 -51.96 2.61
CA ASP A 926 18.93 -52.83 1.67
C ASP A 926 20.13 -52.14 0.96
N VAL A 927 20.43 -50.88 1.30
CA VAL A 927 21.34 -50.00 0.53
C VAL A 927 22.66 -49.73 1.27
N GLY A 928 22.75 -50.09 2.55
CA GLY A 928 23.97 -50.05 3.35
C GLY A 928 24.16 -48.72 4.08
N GLN A 929 24.46 -48.82 5.38
CA GLN A 929 24.59 -47.66 6.27
C GLN A 929 26.03 -47.15 6.31
N ASN A 930 26.27 -46.01 5.65
CA ASN A 930 27.58 -45.38 5.60
C ASN A 930 27.54 -43.98 6.25
N LEU A 931 28.55 -43.65 7.06
CA LEU A 931 28.79 -42.29 7.53
C LEU A 931 29.90 -41.66 6.69
N TYR A 932 29.56 -40.64 5.90
CA TYR A 932 30.52 -39.87 5.12
C TYR A 932 30.93 -38.61 5.91
N LEU A 933 32.24 -38.40 6.08
CA LEU A 933 32.82 -37.19 6.68
C LEU A 933 33.71 -36.53 5.63
N GLY A 934 33.19 -35.50 4.95
CA GLY A 934 33.94 -34.71 3.99
C GLY A 934 34.73 -33.60 4.69
N VAL A 935 35.96 -33.36 4.22
CA VAL A 935 36.76 -32.19 4.61
C VAL A 935 37.04 -31.39 3.34
N SER A 936 36.74 -30.08 3.34
CA SER A 936 36.98 -29.21 2.19
C SER A 936 38.40 -28.64 2.23
N GLY A 937 38.99 -28.42 1.05
CA GLY A 937 40.29 -27.78 0.89
C GLY A 937 41.27 -28.66 0.12
N THR A 938 41.81 -28.11 -0.96
CA THR A 938 42.69 -28.81 -1.91
C THR A 938 43.98 -29.34 -1.31
N ASP A 939 44.38 -28.98 -0.07
CA ASP A 939 45.68 -29.42 0.47
C ASP A 939 45.78 -29.76 1.99
N ASN A 940 44.77 -29.54 2.86
CA ASN A 940 44.96 -29.69 4.33
C ASN A 940 43.72 -30.07 5.19
N GLY A 941 42.66 -30.64 4.61
CA GLY A 941 41.51 -31.10 5.38
C GLY A 941 41.85 -32.26 6.36
N GLU A 942 41.48 -32.15 7.65
CA GLU A 942 41.77 -33.17 8.67
C GLU A 942 40.56 -33.41 9.60
N VAL A 943 40.28 -34.67 9.91
CA VAL A 943 39.34 -35.06 10.98
C VAL A 943 40.09 -35.13 12.31
N ARG A 944 39.76 -34.24 13.26
CA ARG A 944 40.42 -34.15 14.58
C ARG A 944 39.52 -34.59 15.72
N VAL A 945 40.07 -35.34 16.68
CA VAL A 945 39.41 -35.68 17.95
C VAL A 945 40.18 -35.04 19.11
N THR A 946 39.58 -34.05 19.76
CA THR A 946 40.22 -33.18 20.77
C THR A 946 39.41 -33.10 22.06
N ASN A 947 39.93 -32.44 23.11
CA ASN A 947 39.13 -32.01 24.27
C ASN A 947 38.16 -30.88 23.88
N LYS A 948 37.31 -30.49 24.84
CA LYS A 948 36.37 -29.36 24.73
C LYS A 948 37.01 -27.99 24.46
N LEU A 949 38.35 -27.89 24.43
CA LEU A 949 39.04 -26.64 24.10
C LEU A 949 39.18 -26.41 22.59
N PHE A 950 38.82 -27.42 21.77
CA PHE A 950 38.91 -27.36 20.31
C PHE A 950 40.29 -26.86 19.84
N TYR A 951 40.35 -26.11 18.73
CA TYR A 951 41.56 -25.41 18.34
C TYR A 951 41.83 -24.24 19.30
N ASN A 952 42.99 -24.25 19.96
CA ASN A 952 43.36 -23.30 21.00
C ASN A 952 44.70 -22.59 20.70
N ASN A 953 44.89 -22.11 19.46
CA ASN A 953 46.12 -21.43 19.01
C ASN A 953 47.39 -22.25 19.21
N GLY A 954 47.31 -23.54 18.84
CA GLY A 954 48.50 -24.38 18.62
C GLY A 954 48.81 -25.44 19.67
N ASN A 955 47.96 -25.66 20.69
CA ASN A 955 48.20 -26.72 21.67
C ASN A 955 46.95 -27.56 22.04
N PRO A 956 46.21 -28.10 21.06
CA PRO A 956 44.99 -28.87 21.33
C PRO A 956 45.35 -30.22 21.97
N SER A 957 44.58 -30.66 22.96
CA SER A 957 44.76 -32.00 23.53
C SER A 957 43.99 -33.01 22.70
N TYR A 958 44.71 -33.89 21.99
CA TYR A 958 44.11 -34.94 21.15
C TYR A 958 43.76 -36.19 21.95
N TYR A 959 42.69 -36.87 21.54
CA TYR A 959 42.21 -38.10 22.17
C TYR A 959 42.21 -39.28 21.18
N PRO A 960 42.43 -40.52 21.65
CA PRO A 960 42.43 -41.70 20.78
C PRO A 960 41.06 -42.02 20.18
N ILE A 961 41.04 -42.41 18.90
CA ILE A 961 39.91 -43.09 18.27
C ILE A 961 40.03 -44.59 18.55
N ARG A 962 38.96 -45.21 19.08
CA ARG A 962 38.86 -46.67 19.20
C ARG A 962 38.06 -47.22 18.04
N ALA A 963 38.72 -47.92 17.13
CA ALA A 963 38.09 -48.64 16.02
C ALA A 963 38.51 -50.11 16.03
N SER A 964 37.62 -51.01 15.59
CA SER A 964 37.94 -52.44 15.45
C SER A 964 38.93 -52.70 14.30
N SER A 965 38.87 -51.89 13.24
CA SER A 965 39.83 -51.87 12.14
C SER A 965 39.75 -50.54 11.39
N PHE A 966 40.88 -50.06 10.87
CA PHE A 966 40.90 -49.07 9.79
C PHE A 966 41.08 -49.82 8.48
N LYS A 967 40.26 -49.52 7.46
CA LYS A 967 40.30 -50.22 6.16
C LYS A 967 40.56 -49.23 5.02
N ASP A 968 41.22 -49.69 3.96
CA ASP A 968 41.35 -48.97 2.69
C ASP A 968 40.07 -49.09 1.83
N PRO A 969 39.95 -48.36 0.71
CA PRO A 969 38.78 -48.43 -0.19
C PRO A 969 38.49 -49.83 -0.76
N SER A 970 39.45 -50.76 -0.71
CA SER A 970 39.28 -52.16 -1.12
C SER A 970 38.85 -53.08 0.02
N GLY A 971 38.55 -52.53 1.20
CA GLY A 971 38.08 -53.26 2.38
C GLY A 971 39.18 -54.00 3.15
N LYS A 972 40.45 -53.79 2.79
CA LYS A 972 41.61 -54.41 3.48
C LYS A 972 42.01 -53.54 4.65
N THR A 973 42.52 -54.15 5.73
CA THR A 973 43.07 -53.37 6.86
C THR A 973 44.14 -52.41 6.33
N ALA A 974 44.10 -51.15 6.73
CA ALA A 974 44.93 -50.06 6.20
C ALA A 974 46.40 -50.49 6.09
N TYR A 975 46.88 -50.58 4.86
CA TYR A 975 48.26 -50.90 4.50
C TYR A 975 49.08 -49.60 4.57
N ILE A 976 49.92 -49.44 5.61
CA ILE A 976 50.87 -48.30 5.69
C ILE A 976 52.10 -48.67 4.86
N ASN A 977 52.00 -48.58 3.53
CA ASN A 977 53.08 -48.94 2.60
C ASN A 977 53.31 -47.92 1.48
N GLY A 978 53.18 -46.63 1.75
CA GLY A 978 53.75 -45.58 0.90
C GLY A 978 53.24 -45.48 -0.55
N SER A 979 52.20 -46.22 -0.95
CA SER A 979 51.55 -46.06 -2.26
C SER A 979 50.05 -45.74 -2.18
N GLY A 980 49.57 -45.38 -0.98
CA GLY A 980 48.26 -44.75 -0.78
C GLY A 980 48.26 -43.94 0.51
N GLY A 981 48.33 -42.61 0.39
CA GLY A 981 47.92 -41.59 1.38
C GLY A 981 48.47 -41.59 2.83
N GLY A 982 49.20 -42.60 3.27
CA GLY A 982 49.70 -42.74 4.64
C GLY A 982 51.22 -42.73 4.70
N THR A 983 51.85 -41.63 4.32
CA THR A 983 53.31 -41.46 4.46
C THR A 983 53.59 -40.90 5.86
N LEU A 984 54.28 -41.65 6.72
CA LEU A 984 54.96 -41.05 7.87
C LEU A 984 56.12 -40.21 7.32
N SER A 985 55.87 -38.91 7.08
CA SER A 985 56.89 -37.96 6.63
C SER A 985 57.97 -37.78 7.71
N SER A 986 59.10 -37.16 7.33
CA SER A 986 60.30 -37.10 8.18
C SER A 986 59.97 -36.60 9.59
N GLY A 987 60.24 -37.43 10.61
CA GLY A 987 59.99 -37.11 12.01
C GLY A 987 58.82 -37.84 12.68
N ARG A 988 58.05 -38.66 11.96
CA ARG A 988 56.97 -39.49 12.56
C ARG A 988 57.35 -40.98 12.58
N TYR A 989 57.16 -41.65 13.71
CA TYR A 989 57.47 -43.08 13.91
C TYR A 989 56.23 -43.84 14.43
N LEU A 990 56.12 -45.12 14.07
CA LEU A 990 55.16 -46.04 14.71
C LEU A 990 55.75 -46.48 16.06
N SER A 991 55.19 -45.99 17.16
CA SER A 991 55.52 -46.45 18.51
C SER A 991 54.52 -47.50 18.96
N ALA A 992 54.97 -48.74 19.16
CA ALA A 992 54.12 -49.83 19.60
C ALA A 992 54.87 -50.72 20.60
N GLY A 993 54.18 -51.26 21.60
CA GLY A 993 54.76 -52.25 22.52
C GLY A 993 55.08 -53.61 21.86
N GLY A 994 54.56 -53.85 20.65
CA GLY A 994 54.86 -55.03 19.83
C GLY A 994 54.21 -54.92 18.44
N LEU A 995 54.80 -55.59 17.45
CA LEU A 995 54.26 -55.71 16.09
C LEU A 995 53.88 -57.17 15.84
N ARG A 996 52.62 -57.43 15.51
CA ARG A 996 52.10 -58.78 15.21
C ARG A 996 51.35 -58.75 13.87
N THR A 997 51.57 -59.78 13.06
CA THR A 997 50.78 -60.07 11.87
C THR A 997 49.91 -61.31 12.10
N ASN A 998 48.72 -61.34 11.50
CA ASN A 998 47.91 -62.56 11.41
C ASN A 998 48.21 -63.38 10.15
N ALA A 999 49.01 -62.83 9.23
CA ALA A 999 49.56 -63.58 8.11
C ALA A 999 50.75 -64.45 8.57
N THR A 1000 51.19 -65.36 7.71
CA THR A 1000 52.32 -66.24 7.99
C THR A 1000 53.64 -65.48 8.18
N ASN A 1001 53.83 -64.34 7.50
CA ASN A 1001 55.08 -63.59 7.48
C ASN A 1001 54.87 -62.10 7.79
N LEU A 1002 55.85 -61.47 8.43
CA LEU A 1002 56.00 -60.02 8.53
C LEU A 1002 57.06 -59.55 7.52
N TYR A 1003 56.71 -58.60 6.66
CA TYR A 1003 57.63 -58.04 5.66
C TYR A 1003 58.06 -56.62 6.07
N LEU A 1004 59.38 -56.35 6.08
CA LEU A 1004 59.98 -55.02 6.32
C LEU A 1004 60.73 -54.60 5.04
N GLY A 1005 60.23 -53.58 4.33
CA GLY A 1005 60.80 -53.12 3.07
C GLY A 1005 61.79 -51.96 3.22
N VAL A 1006 62.79 -51.89 2.35
CA VAL A 1006 63.71 -50.75 2.21
C VAL A 1006 63.71 -50.31 0.72
N PRO A 1007 63.81 -48.99 0.39
CA PRO A 1007 63.65 -48.52 -0.99
C PRO A 1007 64.60 -49.19 -2.00
N SER A 1008 64.04 -49.63 -3.13
CA SER A 1008 64.73 -50.40 -4.18
C SER A 1008 65.81 -49.62 -4.94
N GLY A 1009 65.82 -48.28 -4.87
CA GLY A 1009 66.75 -47.41 -5.60
C GLY A 1009 68.03 -47.06 -4.84
N SER A 1010 68.18 -47.45 -3.57
CA SER A 1010 69.40 -47.19 -2.79
C SER A 1010 70.22 -48.47 -2.65
N ALA A 1011 71.45 -48.45 -3.15
CA ALA A 1011 72.40 -49.55 -3.00
C ALA A 1011 72.71 -49.88 -1.51
N ASP A 1012 72.41 -48.95 -0.59
CA ASP A 1012 72.71 -49.04 0.85
C ASP A 1012 71.45 -49.22 1.73
N GLY A 1013 70.34 -49.68 1.13
CA GLY A 1013 69.10 -49.95 1.84
C GLY A 1013 69.29 -50.98 2.96
N LYS A 1014 69.12 -50.57 4.22
CA LYS A 1014 69.25 -51.43 5.42
C LYS A 1014 68.08 -51.22 6.39
N VAL A 1015 67.55 -52.32 6.94
CA VAL A 1015 66.71 -52.28 8.15
C VAL A 1015 67.64 -52.06 9.34
N ARG A 1016 67.41 -51.00 10.14
CA ARG A 1016 68.27 -50.63 11.28
C ARG A 1016 67.49 -50.70 12.58
N VAL A 1017 68.11 -51.26 13.63
CA VAL A 1017 67.58 -51.27 15.00
C VAL A 1017 68.42 -50.29 15.81
N THR A 1018 67.82 -49.19 16.25
CA THR A 1018 68.52 -48.07 16.91
C THR A 1018 67.88 -47.74 18.25
N ASN A 1019 68.52 -46.88 19.04
CA ASN A 1019 67.95 -46.22 20.19
C ASN A 1019 66.86 -45.21 19.76
N ASN A 1020 66.25 -44.54 20.75
CA ASN A 1020 65.14 -43.59 20.53
C ASN A 1020 65.54 -42.36 19.70
N ASN A 1021 66.83 -42.13 19.42
CA ASN A 1021 67.29 -41.01 18.60
C ASN A 1021 67.00 -41.22 17.10
N GLY A 1022 66.80 -42.47 16.66
CA GLY A 1022 66.49 -42.80 15.27
C GLY A 1022 67.53 -42.29 14.26
N TYR A 1023 67.11 -41.98 13.03
CA TYR A 1023 67.96 -41.30 12.05
C TYR A 1023 68.16 -39.84 12.44
N ASN A 1024 69.42 -39.43 12.67
CA ASN A 1024 69.78 -38.08 13.09
C ASN A 1024 70.97 -37.53 12.29
N SER A 1025 71.02 -37.83 10.99
CA SER A 1025 72.13 -37.45 10.10
C SER A 1025 73.50 -37.91 10.62
N GLY A 1026 73.53 -39.05 11.30
CA GLY A 1026 74.75 -39.67 11.84
C GLY A 1026 75.26 -39.07 13.15
N LYS A 1027 74.58 -38.08 13.74
CA LYS A 1027 75.00 -37.43 14.99
C LYS A 1027 74.44 -38.16 16.22
N GLY A 1028 75.09 -39.25 16.65
CA GLY A 1028 74.74 -39.94 17.90
C GLY A 1028 73.67 -41.03 17.76
N ILE A 1029 73.67 -41.76 16.64
CA ILE A 1029 72.87 -42.99 16.48
C ILE A 1029 73.49 -44.08 17.36
N GLY A 1030 72.75 -44.54 18.36
CA GLY A 1030 73.10 -45.75 19.11
C GLY A 1030 72.40 -46.94 18.49
N TYR A 1031 73.14 -47.95 18.01
CA TYR A 1031 72.52 -49.18 17.53
C TYR A 1031 72.08 -50.07 18.71
N ARG A 1032 71.03 -50.86 18.52
CA ARG A 1032 70.48 -51.75 19.55
C ARG A 1032 70.47 -53.20 19.07
N PRO A 1033 70.71 -54.18 19.95
CA PRO A 1033 70.70 -55.59 19.58
C PRO A 1033 69.29 -56.03 19.18
N ILE A 1034 69.22 -56.99 18.26
CA ILE A 1034 68.00 -57.72 17.91
C ILE A 1034 68.13 -59.16 18.40
N GLN A 1035 67.11 -59.65 19.10
CA GLN A 1035 67.04 -61.04 19.55
C GLN A 1035 66.08 -61.82 18.64
N ALA A 1036 66.57 -62.88 18.02
CA ALA A 1036 65.79 -63.79 17.20
C ALA A 1036 66.17 -65.24 17.53
N SER A 1037 65.25 -66.18 17.33
CA SER A 1037 65.57 -67.61 17.44
C SER A 1037 66.57 -68.05 16.37
N LYS A 1038 66.49 -67.47 15.17
CA LYS A 1038 67.40 -67.69 14.04
C LYS A 1038 67.31 -66.55 13.01
N PHE A 1039 68.41 -66.27 12.32
CA PHE A 1039 68.43 -65.45 11.10
C PHE A 1039 68.67 -66.37 9.89
N GLU A 1040 67.70 -66.45 8.97
CA GLU A 1040 67.82 -67.22 7.73
C GLU A 1040 68.33 -66.31 6.60
N THR A 1041 69.48 -66.64 6.02
CA THR A 1041 70.04 -65.92 4.87
C THR A 1041 69.56 -66.58 3.57
N ALA A 1042 68.89 -65.83 2.70
CA ALA A 1042 68.46 -66.34 1.41
C ALA A 1042 69.66 -66.65 0.51
N SER A 1043 69.86 -67.94 0.19
CA SER A 1043 70.91 -68.40 -0.73
C SER A 1043 70.37 -69.51 -1.62
N SER A 1044 69.84 -69.14 -2.79
CA SER A 1044 69.27 -70.06 -3.78
C SER A 1044 69.77 -69.71 -5.19
N ILE A 1045 69.91 -70.71 -6.06
CA ILE A 1045 70.24 -70.52 -7.49
C ILE A 1045 69.19 -69.66 -8.21
N VAL A 1046 67.95 -69.62 -7.70
CA VAL A 1046 66.88 -68.76 -8.24
C VAL A 1046 67.25 -67.27 -8.13
N HIS A 1047 68.06 -66.90 -7.14
CA HIS A 1047 68.45 -65.51 -6.88
C HIS A 1047 69.93 -65.22 -7.22
N LYS A 1048 70.65 -66.20 -7.80
CA LYS A 1048 72.10 -66.11 -8.04
C LYS A 1048 72.43 -66.50 -9.48
N THR A 1049 73.32 -65.74 -10.11
CA THR A 1049 73.88 -66.04 -11.45
C THR A 1049 75.41 -65.99 -11.39
N ASN A 1050 76.10 -66.41 -12.46
CA ASN A 1050 77.58 -66.47 -12.53
C ASN A 1050 78.24 -67.24 -11.37
N ILE A 1051 77.68 -68.39 -11.00
CA ILE A 1051 78.18 -69.19 -9.87
C ILE A 1051 79.40 -70.00 -10.31
N GLU A 1052 80.55 -69.75 -9.69
CA GLU A 1052 81.79 -70.51 -9.89
C GLU A 1052 82.39 -70.99 -8.56
N GLU A 1053 83.23 -72.03 -8.61
CA GLU A 1053 83.94 -72.51 -7.43
C GLU A 1053 85.02 -71.50 -7.01
N PHE A 1054 85.09 -71.18 -5.71
CA PHE A 1054 86.08 -70.27 -5.17
C PHE A 1054 87.49 -70.86 -5.23
N LYS A 1055 88.39 -70.23 -6.00
CA LYS A 1055 89.80 -70.64 -6.21
C LYS A 1055 90.83 -69.86 -5.40
N GLY A 1056 90.41 -68.92 -4.55
CA GLY A 1056 91.32 -68.14 -3.71
C GLY A 1056 91.84 -68.94 -2.51
N ASN A 1057 92.84 -68.39 -1.81
CA ASN A 1057 93.36 -68.95 -0.56
C ASN A 1057 92.65 -68.29 0.63
N ALA A 1058 91.71 -69.01 1.22
CA ALA A 1058 90.92 -68.50 2.35
C ALA A 1058 91.74 -68.42 3.64
N LEU A 1059 92.71 -69.32 3.85
CA LEU A 1059 93.57 -69.31 5.03
C LEU A 1059 94.34 -67.99 5.16
N LYS A 1060 94.91 -67.48 4.06
CA LYS A 1060 95.60 -66.18 4.03
C LYS A 1060 94.67 -65.00 4.32
N VAL A 1061 93.39 -65.12 3.97
CA VAL A 1061 92.38 -64.09 4.30
C VAL A 1061 92.11 -64.10 5.81
N ILE A 1062 91.91 -65.28 6.41
CA ILE A 1062 91.67 -65.43 7.86
C ILE A 1062 92.89 -65.01 8.68
N GLU A 1063 94.10 -65.41 8.29
CA GLU A 1063 95.37 -64.99 8.93
C GLU A 1063 95.55 -63.46 8.90
N GLY A 1064 94.99 -62.80 7.88
CA GLY A 1064 95.04 -61.35 7.72
C GLY A 1064 93.98 -60.57 8.51
N LEU A 1065 93.06 -61.23 9.21
CA LEU A 1065 92.02 -60.55 10.00
C LEU A 1065 92.59 -60.05 11.32
N ASN A 1066 92.29 -58.79 11.66
CA ASN A 1066 92.74 -58.16 12.90
C ASN A 1066 91.63 -58.18 13.96
N VAL A 1067 91.71 -59.13 14.90
CA VAL A 1067 90.80 -59.21 16.05
C VAL A 1067 91.21 -58.20 17.11
N VAL A 1068 90.30 -57.29 17.46
CA VAL A 1068 90.56 -56.21 18.42
C VAL A 1068 89.56 -56.22 19.56
N ASN A 1069 89.96 -55.65 20.69
CA ASN A 1069 89.05 -55.31 21.78
C ASN A 1069 88.65 -53.83 21.66
N TYR A 1070 87.36 -53.54 21.71
CA TYR A 1070 86.82 -52.19 21.56
C TYR A 1070 85.70 -51.91 22.56
N ASP A 1071 85.48 -50.65 22.88
CA ASP A 1071 84.32 -50.18 23.64
C ASP A 1071 83.35 -49.49 22.67
N PHE A 1072 82.05 -49.58 22.91
CA PHE A 1072 81.10 -48.78 22.14
C PHE A 1072 81.24 -47.31 22.52
N LYS A 1073 81.21 -46.41 21.53
CA LYS A 1073 81.27 -44.97 21.78
C LYS A 1073 80.16 -44.51 22.75
N GLU A 1074 78.95 -45.06 22.58
CA GLU A 1074 77.81 -44.78 23.46
C GLU A 1074 78.03 -45.25 24.90
N ASP A 1075 78.76 -46.35 25.12
CA ASP A 1075 79.08 -46.83 26.47
C ASP A 1075 80.06 -45.87 27.15
N ILE A 1076 81.09 -45.41 26.42
CA ILE A 1076 82.04 -44.42 26.94
C ILE A 1076 81.34 -43.08 27.24
N GLU A 1077 80.46 -42.62 26.34
CA GLU A 1077 79.66 -41.41 26.53
C GLU A 1077 78.72 -41.51 27.75
N ASN A 1078 78.18 -42.70 28.03
CA ASN A 1078 77.34 -42.96 29.21
C ASN A 1078 78.12 -43.44 30.45
N ASN A 1079 79.45 -43.34 30.44
CA ASN A 1079 80.34 -43.72 31.54
C ASN A 1079 80.26 -45.20 31.97
N ILE A 1080 79.90 -46.08 31.03
CA ILE A 1080 79.89 -47.54 31.16
C ILE A 1080 81.26 -48.07 30.74
N LEU A 1081 82.12 -48.38 31.71
CA LEU A 1081 83.52 -48.78 31.45
C LEU A 1081 83.78 -50.29 31.57
N ASN A 1082 82.76 -51.08 31.85
CA ASN A 1082 82.87 -52.54 32.10
C ASN A 1082 82.27 -53.41 30.98
N ASN A 1083 82.00 -52.84 29.80
CA ASN A 1083 81.35 -53.52 28.68
C ASN A 1083 82.23 -53.65 27.43
N ARG A 1084 83.51 -53.97 27.62
CA ARG A 1084 84.47 -54.10 26.52
C ARG A 1084 84.14 -55.30 25.64
N GLN A 1085 84.04 -55.07 24.33
CA GLN A 1085 83.72 -56.06 23.31
C GLN A 1085 84.98 -56.58 22.61
N ILE A 1086 84.87 -57.77 22.01
CA ILE A 1086 85.87 -58.34 21.09
C ILE A 1086 85.25 -58.52 19.71
N GLY A 1087 85.98 -58.17 18.66
CA GLY A 1087 85.49 -58.33 17.29
C GLY A 1087 86.44 -57.84 16.22
N LEU A 1088 85.89 -57.58 15.03
CA LEU A 1088 86.61 -57.06 13.87
C LEU A 1088 86.14 -55.64 13.55
N ILE A 1089 87.06 -54.82 13.05
CA ILE A 1089 86.74 -53.50 12.49
C ILE A 1089 86.67 -53.65 10.97
N ALA A 1090 85.58 -53.20 10.36
CA ALA A 1090 85.28 -53.39 8.94
C ALA A 1090 86.34 -52.72 8.06
N GLU A 1091 86.73 -51.49 8.39
CA GLU A 1091 87.79 -50.73 7.71
C GLU A 1091 89.16 -51.43 7.76
N HIS A 1092 89.41 -52.23 8.80
CA HIS A 1092 90.65 -53.00 8.96
C HIS A 1092 90.55 -54.40 8.34
N SER A 1093 89.35 -54.83 7.95
CA SER A 1093 89.06 -56.20 7.49
C SER A 1093 88.33 -56.19 6.13
N PRO A 1094 88.90 -55.53 5.09
CA PRO A 1094 88.21 -55.23 3.83
C PRO A 1094 87.65 -56.45 3.10
N LYS A 1095 88.27 -57.62 3.27
CA LYS A 1095 87.86 -58.86 2.59
C LYS A 1095 86.59 -59.48 3.15
N VAL A 1096 86.19 -59.11 4.36
CA VAL A 1096 84.99 -59.61 5.06
C VAL A 1096 84.09 -58.46 5.51
N ALA A 1097 84.35 -57.25 5.03
CA ALA A 1097 83.52 -56.09 5.27
C ALA A 1097 82.40 -55.98 4.22
N THR A 1098 81.33 -55.27 4.57
CA THR A 1098 80.36 -54.79 3.58
C THR A 1098 81.02 -53.78 2.64
N ASN A 1099 80.47 -53.59 1.43
CA ASN A 1099 81.04 -52.69 0.41
C ASN A 1099 81.23 -51.24 0.89
N ASP A 1100 80.39 -50.79 1.81
CA ASP A 1100 80.43 -49.45 2.42
C ASP A 1100 81.31 -49.38 3.67
N PHE A 1101 82.01 -50.47 4.02
CA PHE A 1101 82.88 -50.58 5.19
C PHE A 1101 82.21 -50.27 6.54
N SER A 1102 80.87 -50.30 6.62
CA SER A 1102 80.16 -49.99 7.85
C SER A 1102 79.89 -51.20 8.76
N ALA A 1103 80.05 -52.42 8.24
CA ALA A 1103 79.81 -53.65 8.98
C ALA A 1103 80.67 -54.82 8.46
N ILE A 1104 80.74 -55.89 9.24
CA ILE A 1104 81.32 -57.17 8.84
C ILE A 1104 80.21 -58.01 8.18
N ASP A 1105 80.48 -58.51 6.97
CA ASP A 1105 79.66 -59.54 6.33
C ASP A 1105 79.97 -60.90 6.99
N ILE A 1106 79.12 -61.25 7.95
CA ILE A 1106 79.24 -62.49 8.71
C ILE A 1106 79.14 -63.72 7.80
N TYR A 1107 78.35 -63.68 6.73
CA TYR A 1107 78.22 -64.81 5.81
C TYR A 1107 79.54 -65.04 5.05
N SER A 1108 80.12 -63.96 4.51
CA SER A 1108 81.42 -64.03 3.84
C SER A 1108 82.53 -64.50 4.78
N LEU A 1109 82.59 -63.94 6.00
CA LEU A 1109 83.55 -64.37 7.02
C LEU A 1109 83.41 -65.87 7.33
N LEU A 1110 82.19 -66.35 7.55
CA LEU A 1110 81.92 -67.76 7.84
C LEU A 1110 82.36 -68.65 6.67
N MET A 1111 82.07 -68.26 5.42
CA MET A 1111 82.46 -69.04 4.25
C MET A 1111 83.99 -69.08 4.06
N TYR A 1112 84.70 -67.98 4.34
CA TYR A 1112 86.15 -67.98 4.40
C TYR A 1112 86.67 -68.89 5.51
N CYS A 1113 86.07 -68.89 6.70
CA CYS A 1113 86.44 -69.83 7.77
C CYS A 1113 86.22 -71.29 7.32
N VAL A 1114 85.07 -71.61 6.72
CA VAL A 1114 84.77 -72.96 6.21
C VAL A 1114 85.80 -73.38 5.16
N LYS A 1115 86.11 -72.52 4.19
CA LYS A 1115 87.10 -72.83 3.16
C LYS A 1115 88.51 -72.94 3.74
N ALA A 1116 88.89 -72.09 4.69
CA ALA A 1116 90.17 -72.17 5.37
C ALA A 1116 90.32 -73.50 6.15
N ILE A 1117 89.23 -73.98 6.78
CA ILE A 1117 89.20 -75.30 7.41
C ILE A 1117 89.37 -76.42 6.37
N GLN A 1118 88.70 -76.33 5.22
CA GLN A 1118 88.88 -77.29 4.13
C GLN A 1118 90.32 -77.31 3.61
N GLU A 1119 90.93 -76.14 3.43
CA GLU A 1119 92.33 -75.98 3.01
C GLU A 1119 93.31 -76.52 4.07
N LEU A 1120 93.05 -76.31 5.36
CA LEU A 1120 93.83 -76.86 6.46
C LEU A 1120 93.72 -78.39 6.50
N ASN A 1121 92.53 -78.94 6.32
CA ASN A 1121 92.30 -80.39 6.32
C ASN A 1121 92.91 -81.09 5.09
N GLN A 1122 93.13 -80.37 3.97
CA GLN A 1122 93.89 -80.88 2.83
C GLN A 1122 95.42 -80.86 3.05
N LYS A 1123 95.89 -80.09 4.04
CA LYS A 1123 97.32 -79.99 4.42
C LYS A 1123 97.70 -80.89 5.59
N MET A 1124 96.73 -81.34 6.37
CA MET A 1124 96.85 -82.45 7.33
C MET A 1124 96.79 -83.79 6.59
#